data_AF-A0A7S4S399-F1
#
_entry.id   AF-A0A7S4S399-F1
#
_cell.length_a   1.000
_cell.length_b   1.000
_cell.length_c   1.000
_cell.angle_alpha   90.00
_cell.angle_beta   90.00
_cell.angle_gamma   90.00
#
_symmetry.space_group_name_H-M   'P 1'
#
loop_
_entity.id
_entity.type
_entity.pdbx_description
1 polymer ?
#
loop_
_entity_poly.entity_id
_entity_poly.type
_entity_poly.pdbx_seq_one_letter_code
_entity_poly.pdbx_strand_id
1 'polypeptide(L)'
;MHFGPGQWKSQDGKVKVYNYHVSPGLWGTCRSEIGRIGVIAHEMGHFLGVPDLYDGTPSGGKGIGSWGLMSNSWGFDGSQKYPPIMSAWSKVKLGWVEPKVITRSGQYAIQASYEQPDVYKVEAGYPDGEYLLIENRQAGGFDFKVPSGGLAIWHIDESADNNSGYPGQSEWPLNGRHYAVSLVQADGRYDLERGRGSGDAGDLFRDGGISLLGPSEGDVLAGPFPNTDSYQGGNIQRTGNQIFDISPSSNIMTFSFTSPLLSTDAQTDFPTNAPTPRPSPLSSETPSSTPSSIPSSGPSHLPSEVPSSVPTSMPSFGPTSLPSIPAPSLSPSTSVELQRSNDMITVLTQLSGHDSIADMTSPQRKALEWMLHHDGLQLNAASPNFVQRYSISTFYFATTNSAQDHWDKCGADALQSSCPFESLRFLSSNNECNWFGITCNANNEITRINMKENGLTGSSVPKELASLSSLEVLHLSKNDLSSTIPSEFGLLTNLKYLYLNNNNFIGTIPTSLGNLHSLTLFAVGNNKMNGTIPGELFHPTLKYLDMDDNDFHGTLPSEMFTSSINLMNIDMGGNRFEGTIPAGFGNLDKLKLLRMNSNNFIGKMPQELFLPPSLHTLNCSNNNLNESLPDELYGATSLRVLNLASNNFSGTISNKIGDLKYLQELKLQSNQLEGTIPSTIGLLSRLRSMDIKFNSLNGSMPDNVCHLKGSSSSFLELSSDCGGFLPLVACDCCSTC
;
A
#
# COMPACT_ATOMS: atom_id res chain seq x y z
N MET A 1 -36.10 23.58 8.54
CA MET A 1 -36.60 24.93 8.89
C MET A 1 -36.52 25.81 7.65
N HIS A 2 -37.36 26.84 7.50
CA HIS A 2 -37.27 27.81 6.40
C HIS A 2 -36.65 29.13 6.90
N PHE A 3 -35.57 29.59 6.27
CA PHE A 3 -35.14 30.99 6.33
C PHE A 3 -34.59 31.42 4.95
N GLY A 4 -34.81 32.68 4.60
CA GLY A 4 -34.43 33.27 3.30
C GLY A 4 -32.98 33.76 3.23
N PRO A 5 -32.61 34.46 2.15
CA PRO A 5 -31.21 34.82 1.88
C PRO A 5 -30.66 35.88 2.84
N GLY A 6 -29.40 35.70 3.25
CA GLY A 6 -28.48 36.83 3.44
C GLY A 6 -28.18 37.36 4.85
N GLN A 7 -28.26 36.56 5.93
CA GLN A 7 -27.64 36.96 7.22
C GLN A 7 -26.97 35.79 7.95
N TRP A 8 -25.63 35.71 7.86
CA TRP A 8 -24.79 34.94 8.78
C TRP A 8 -24.40 35.78 10.00
N LYS A 9 -24.25 35.13 11.16
CA LYS A 9 -23.90 35.76 12.45
C LYS A 9 -22.95 34.86 13.23
N SER A 10 -22.03 35.46 13.98
CA SER A 10 -21.19 34.71 14.93
C SER A 10 -22.03 34.16 16.10
N GLN A 11 -21.53 33.12 16.77
CA GLN A 11 -22.21 32.48 17.90
C GLN A 11 -22.40 33.42 19.10
N ASP A 12 -21.54 34.42 19.26
CA ASP A 12 -21.66 35.51 20.24
C ASP A 12 -22.53 36.70 19.75
N GLY A 13 -23.06 36.63 18.53
CA GLY A 13 -23.92 37.63 17.90
C GLY A 13 -23.27 38.97 17.52
N LYS A 14 -21.96 39.16 17.79
CA LYS A 14 -21.26 40.44 17.58
C LYS A 14 -20.95 40.72 16.11
N VAL A 15 -20.57 39.69 15.34
CA VAL A 15 -20.28 39.81 13.90
C VAL A 15 -21.52 39.44 13.09
N LYS A 16 -21.85 40.26 12.09
CA LYS A 16 -22.99 40.08 11.18
C LYS A 16 -22.53 40.34 9.75
N VAL A 17 -22.64 39.34 8.88
CA VAL A 17 -22.31 39.49 7.46
C VAL A 17 -23.57 39.90 6.71
N TYR A 18 -23.59 41.15 6.24
CA TYR A 18 -24.75 41.76 5.58
C TYR A 18 -24.71 41.69 4.05
N ASN A 19 -23.52 41.55 3.45
CA ASN A 19 -23.30 41.40 2.02
C ASN A 19 -21.86 40.94 1.74
N TYR A 20 -21.62 40.31 0.61
CA TYR A 20 -20.29 40.02 0.07
C TYR A 20 -20.32 40.14 -1.47
N HIS A 21 -19.16 40.36 -2.10
CA HIS A 21 -19.03 40.46 -3.55
C HIS A 21 -17.71 39.85 -4.03
N VAL A 22 -17.68 39.38 -5.29
CA VAL A 22 -16.56 38.63 -5.88
C VAL A 22 -16.25 39.20 -7.25
N SER A 23 -14.97 39.52 -7.48
CA SER A 23 -14.49 40.19 -8.71
C SER A 23 -14.85 39.44 -10.00
N PRO A 24 -15.37 40.14 -11.05
CA PRO A 24 -15.68 39.54 -12.35
C PRO A 24 -14.49 38.90 -13.05
N GLY A 25 -13.25 39.36 -12.80
CA GLY A 25 -12.03 38.74 -13.35
C GLY A 25 -11.74 37.33 -12.80
N LEU A 26 -12.54 36.87 -11.82
CA LEU A 26 -12.49 35.51 -11.27
C LEU A 26 -13.71 34.68 -11.67
N TRP A 27 -14.50 35.09 -12.66
CA TRP A 27 -15.62 34.31 -13.19
C TRP A 27 -15.14 33.39 -14.32
N GLY A 28 -14.89 32.13 -13.99
CA GLY A 28 -14.67 31.08 -14.98
C GLY A 28 -15.92 30.85 -15.85
N THR A 29 -15.72 30.41 -17.08
CA THR A 29 -16.78 30.28 -18.10
C THR A 29 -17.66 29.03 -17.89
N CYS A 30 -18.48 29.03 -16.84
CA CYS A 30 -19.74 28.28 -16.77
C CYS A 30 -20.60 28.78 -15.59
N ARG A 31 -21.93 28.80 -15.73
CA ARG A 31 -22.86 29.31 -14.70
C ARG A 31 -23.24 28.26 -13.65
N SER A 32 -22.23 27.64 -13.04
CA SER A 32 -22.38 26.85 -11.81
C SER A 32 -21.68 27.57 -10.66
N GLU A 33 -22.42 27.83 -9.59
CA GLU A 33 -21.85 28.39 -8.35
C GLU A 33 -21.12 27.29 -7.55
N ILE A 34 -20.56 27.67 -6.38
CA ILE A 34 -19.97 26.73 -5.41
C ILE A 34 -18.69 26.01 -5.91
N GLY A 35 -17.68 26.81 -6.29
CA GLY A 35 -16.28 26.35 -6.42
C GLY A 35 -15.35 26.80 -5.28
N ARG A 36 -15.89 27.26 -4.13
CA ARG A 36 -15.13 28.07 -3.15
C ARG A 36 -15.38 27.78 -1.66
N ILE A 37 -16.13 26.72 -1.31
CA ILE A 37 -16.38 26.41 0.11
C ILE A 37 -15.10 26.06 0.87
N GLY A 38 -14.12 25.39 0.26
CA GLY A 38 -12.88 24.97 0.93
C GLY A 38 -12.08 26.13 1.56
N VAL A 39 -11.76 27.15 0.75
CA VAL A 39 -11.08 28.37 1.24
C VAL A 39 -11.92 29.07 2.30
N ILE A 40 -13.23 29.22 2.07
CA ILE A 40 -14.13 29.86 3.03
C ILE A 40 -14.19 29.08 4.36
N ALA A 41 -14.13 27.74 4.33
CA ALA A 41 -14.11 26.90 5.52
C ALA A 41 -12.78 26.99 6.29
N HIS A 42 -11.65 27.18 5.61
CA HIS A 42 -10.36 27.48 6.25
C HIS A 42 -10.38 28.86 6.93
N GLU A 43 -10.82 29.91 6.25
CA GLU A 43 -10.97 31.26 6.82
C GLU A 43 -11.99 31.31 7.97
N MET A 44 -13.08 30.54 7.87
CA MET A 44 -14.02 30.32 8.99
C MET A 44 -13.41 29.47 10.11
N GLY A 45 -12.46 28.58 9.80
CA GLY A 45 -11.69 27.82 10.79
C GLY A 45 -10.89 28.74 11.72
N HIS A 46 -10.14 29.68 11.15
CA HIS A 46 -9.43 30.72 11.93
C HIS A 46 -10.38 31.51 12.85
N PHE A 47 -11.58 31.84 12.36
CA PHE A 47 -12.61 32.51 13.15
C PHE A 47 -13.21 31.65 14.29
N LEU A 48 -13.14 30.32 14.16
CA LEU A 48 -13.62 29.33 15.14
C LEU A 48 -12.51 28.78 16.04
N GLY A 49 -11.29 29.30 15.95
CA GLY A 49 -10.14 28.85 16.76
C GLY A 49 -9.46 27.58 16.25
N VAL A 50 -9.72 27.16 15.02
CA VAL A 50 -8.95 26.09 14.35
C VAL A 50 -7.54 26.63 14.05
N PRO A 51 -6.45 25.93 14.41
CA PRO A 51 -5.08 26.34 14.06
C PRO A 51 -4.86 26.43 12.55
N ASP A 52 -3.89 27.23 12.13
CA ASP A 52 -3.44 27.22 10.73
C ASP A 52 -2.87 25.84 10.38
N LEU A 53 -3.22 25.36 9.19
CA LEU A 53 -2.79 24.08 8.67
C LEU A 53 -1.61 24.22 7.71
N TYR A 54 -1.31 25.41 7.20
CA TYR A 54 -0.17 25.65 6.32
C TYR A 54 1.14 25.89 7.10
N ASP A 55 2.27 25.28 6.70
CA ASP A 55 3.50 26.06 6.43
C ASP A 55 4.47 25.40 5.42
N GLY A 56 4.89 26.19 4.43
CA GLY A 56 5.91 25.92 3.43
C GLY A 56 7.27 26.62 3.68
N THR A 57 7.47 27.19 4.88
CA THR A 57 8.62 28.01 5.33
C THR A 57 8.60 29.48 4.86
N PRO A 58 9.37 30.40 5.48
CA PRO A 58 9.93 30.39 6.85
C PRO A 58 9.51 31.63 7.68
N SER A 59 8.56 32.44 7.21
CA SER A 59 8.40 33.85 7.64
C SER A 59 7.07 34.22 8.29
N GLY A 60 6.33 33.28 8.90
CA GLY A 60 5.28 33.65 9.85
C GLY A 60 4.00 32.81 9.91
N GLY A 61 4.09 31.48 9.99
CA GLY A 61 3.01 30.63 10.49
C GLY A 61 3.53 29.71 11.62
N LYS A 62 2.65 29.28 12.53
CA LYS A 62 2.90 28.13 13.44
C LYS A 62 1.98 26.96 13.06
N GLY A 63 1.84 26.70 11.76
CA GLY A 63 0.94 25.67 11.25
C GLY A 63 1.51 24.26 11.33
N ILE A 64 0.64 23.26 11.14
CA ILE A 64 0.91 21.82 11.34
C ILE A 64 1.71 21.20 10.16
N GLY A 65 2.71 21.92 9.67
CA GLY A 65 3.69 21.43 8.70
C GLY A 65 3.20 21.25 7.26
N SER A 66 4.03 20.66 6.41
CA SER A 66 3.77 20.49 4.96
C SER A 66 2.73 19.44 4.60
N TRP A 67 2.21 18.72 5.59
CA TRP A 67 1.11 17.76 5.45
C TRP A 67 -0.15 18.22 6.20
N GLY A 68 -0.10 19.40 6.83
CA GLY A 68 -1.29 20.11 7.29
C GLY A 68 -2.08 20.61 6.08
N LEU A 69 -3.33 20.18 6.01
CA LEU A 69 -4.10 20.20 4.77
C LEU A 69 -4.85 21.51 4.58
N MET A 70 -4.97 21.94 3.32
CA MET A 70 -6.10 22.75 2.90
C MET A 70 -6.78 22.08 1.71
N SER A 71 -8.10 22.09 1.71
CA SER A 71 -8.90 21.27 0.79
C SER A 71 -8.83 21.76 -0.65
N ASN A 72 -8.50 20.85 -1.56
CA ASN A 72 -9.21 20.84 -2.84
C ASN A 72 -10.70 20.56 -2.52
N SER A 73 -11.63 21.36 -3.05
CA SER A 73 -13.08 21.18 -2.80
C SER A 73 -13.69 20.03 -3.65
N TRP A 74 -12.89 19.00 -3.87
CA TRP A 74 -13.09 17.92 -4.83
C TRP A 74 -12.60 16.64 -4.16
N GLY A 75 -13.45 15.61 -4.06
CA GLY A 75 -12.93 14.24 -4.01
C GLY A 75 -12.06 13.97 -5.24
N PHE A 76 -11.24 12.92 -5.22
CA PHE A 76 -10.46 12.52 -6.40
C PHE A 76 -11.35 12.25 -7.64
N ASP A 77 -12.64 11.97 -7.42
CA ASP A 77 -13.68 11.80 -8.44
C ASP A 77 -14.51 13.06 -8.76
N GLY A 78 -14.10 14.23 -8.24
CA GLY A 78 -14.80 15.51 -8.41
C GLY A 78 -16.10 15.66 -7.62
N SER A 79 -16.44 14.75 -6.72
CA SER A 79 -17.64 14.90 -5.89
C SER A 79 -17.46 15.98 -4.81
N GLN A 80 -18.48 16.82 -4.61
CA GLN A 80 -18.54 17.83 -3.56
C GLN A 80 -19.02 17.22 -2.23
N LYS A 81 -18.20 16.35 -1.64
CA LYS A 81 -18.40 15.80 -0.30
C LYS A 81 -17.55 16.56 0.72
N TYR A 82 -17.69 16.29 2.01
CA TYR A 82 -16.80 16.88 3.02
C TYR A 82 -15.33 16.53 2.68
N PRO A 83 -14.35 17.36 3.06
CA PRO A 83 -12.94 17.04 2.84
C PRO A 83 -12.57 15.77 3.63
N PRO A 84 -12.33 14.61 2.98
CA PRO A 84 -12.07 13.35 3.69
C PRO A 84 -10.78 13.45 4.52
N ILE A 85 -9.85 14.22 3.97
CA ILE A 85 -8.55 14.63 4.48
C ILE A 85 -8.59 15.37 5.84
N MET A 86 -9.63 16.15 6.18
CA MET A 86 -9.61 16.92 7.44
C MET A 86 -9.60 16.02 8.69
N SER A 87 -9.08 16.50 9.82
CA SER A 87 -9.01 15.72 11.06
C SER A 87 -10.40 15.47 11.67
N ALA A 88 -10.53 14.42 12.48
CA ALA A 88 -11.76 14.12 13.22
C ALA A 88 -12.24 15.32 14.06
N TRP A 89 -11.31 16.00 14.74
CA TRP A 89 -11.63 17.19 15.54
C TRP A 89 -12.21 18.33 14.68
N SER A 90 -11.57 18.69 13.56
CA SER A 90 -12.08 19.76 12.70
C SER A 90 -13.42 19.40 12.03
N LYS A 91 -13.65 18.12 11.71
CA LYS A 91 -14.96 17.61 11.25
C LYS A 91 -16.05 17.79 12.32
N VAL A 92 -15.74 17.52 13.60
CA VAL A 92 -16.67 17.71 14.73
C VAL A 92 -16.88 19.21 15.04
N LYS A 93 -15.82 20.01 15.12
CA LYS A 93 -15.90 21.44 15.47
C LYS A 93 -16.65 22.29 14.44
N LEU A 94 -16.64 21.89 13.17
CA LEU A 94 -17.45 22.49 12.09
C LEU A 94 -18.87 21.91 11.98
N GLY A 95 -19.26 20.95 12.83
CA GLY A 95 -20.59 20.32 12.82
C GLY A 95 -20.86 19.43 11.61
N TRP A 96 -19.81 18.87 10.98
CA TRP A 96 -19.94 17.93 9.86
C TRP A 96 -20.06 16.47 10.30
N VAL A 97 -19.65 16.18 11.53
CA VAL A 97 -19.77 14.86 12.16
C VAL A 97 -20.23 15.04 13.61
N GLU A 98 -21.26 14.29 14.01
CA GLU A 98 -21.64 14.13 15.41
C GLU A 98 -20.97 12.84 15.94
N PRO A 99 -20.06 12.93 16.93
CA PRO A 99 -19.25 11.78 17.34
C PRO A 99 -20.00 10.86 18.31
N LYS A 100 -19.85 9.55 18.13
CA LYS A 100 -20.50 8.50 18.94
C LYS A 100 -19.75 8.32 20.26
N VAL A 101 -20.35 8.70 21.39
CA VAL A 101 -19.70 8.52 22.71
C VAL A 101 -19.64 7.04 23.10
N ILE A 102 -18.45 6.57 23.46
CA ILE A 102 -18.22 5.23 24.01
C ILE A 102 -18.64 5.22 25.48
N THR A 103 -19.68 4.45 25.78
CA THR A 103 -20.36 4.40 27.10
C THR A 103 -20.29 3.03 27.78
N ARG A 104 -19.60 2.05 27.17
CA ARG A 104 -19.35 0.70 27.71
C ARG A 104 -18.00 0.16 27.26
N SER A 105 -17.44 -0.78 28.01
CA SER A 105 -16.31 -1.60 27.57
C SER A 105 -16.81 -2.69 26.61
N GLY A 106 -16.13 -2.93 25.48
CA GLY A 106 -16.58 -3.88 24.46
C GLY A 106 -15.84 -3.74 23.12
N GLN A 107 -16.32 -4.45 22.10
CA GLN A 107 -15.77 -4.40 20.74
C GLN A 107 -16.59 -3.46 19.85
N TYR A 108 -15.90 -2.56 19.16
CA TYR A 108 -16.46 -1.52 18.30
C TYR A 108 -16.08 -1.74 16.84
N ALA A 109 -16.97 -1.34 15.93
CA ALA A 109 -16.74 -1.34 14.49
C ALA A 109 -16.87 0.11 13.97
N ILE A 110 -15.90 0.56 13.17
CA ILE A 110 -15.79 1.94 12.70
C ILE A 110 -15.57 2.00 11.19
N GLN A 111 -16.51 2.62 10.50
CA GLN A 111 -16.52 2.71 9.04
C GLN A 111 -15.60 3.84 8.54
N ALA A 112 -14.67 3.49 7.64
CA ALA A 112 -13.92 4.45 6.84
C ALA A 112 -14.86 5.21 5.91
N SER A 113 -14.62 6.49 5.68
CA SER A 113 -15.61 7.26 4.94
C SER A 113 -15.10 8.39 4.06
N TYR A 114 -15.76 8.42 2.90
CA TYR A 114 -15.84 9.54 1.96
C TYR A 114 -17.30 10.03 1.82
N GLU A 115 -18.27 9.42 2.54
CA GLU A 115 -19.73 9.71 2.37
C GLU A 115 -20.45 10.12 3.67
N GLN A 116 -20.15 9.47 4.81
CA GLN A 116 -20.58 9.84 6.19
C GLN A 116 -19.56 9.30 7.20
N PRO A 117 -18.71 10.12 7.87
CA PRO A 117 -17.68 9.61 8.78
C PRO A 117 -18.25 9.07 10.08
N ASP A 118 -17.83 7.86 10.45
CA ASP A 118 -17.93 7.41 11.83
C ASP A 118 -16.72 7.95 12.61
N VAL A 119 -17.01 8.71 13.66
CA VAL A 119 -16.04 9.11 14.68
C VAL A 119 -16.58 8.66 16.04
N TYR A 120 -15.78 7.92 16.81
CA TYR A 120 -16.08 7.63 18.21
C TYR A 120 -15.42 8.65 19.13
N LYS A 121 -16.03 8.94 20.28
CA LYS A 121 -15.49 9.81 21.35
C LYS A 121 -15.33 9.02 22.65
N VAL A 122 -14.18 9.14 23.31
CA VAL A 122 -13.93 8.57 24.64
C VAL A 122 -13.79 9.71 25.66
N GLU A 123 -14.81 9.87 26.49
CA GLU A 123 -14.85 10.85 27.60
C GLU A 123 -14.59 10.17 28.96
N ALA A 124 -14.80 8.86 29.06
CA ALA A 124 -14.65 8.12 30.31
C ALA A 124 -13.21 8.22 30.84
N GLY A 125 -13.04 8.71 32.07
CA GLY A 125 -11.74 8.84 32.73
C GLY A 125 -10.99 10.14 32.42
N TYR A 126 -11.49 10.97 31.49
CA TYR A 126 -10.96 12.31 31.23
C TYR A 126 -11.74 13.38 32.02
N PRO A 127 -11.12 14.53 32.36
CA PRO A 127 -11.80 15.69 32.91
C PRO A 127 -12.63 16.44 31.87
N ASP A 128 -13.53 17.32 32.33
CA ASP A 128 -14.35 18.17 31.46
C ASP A 128 -13.48 18.97 30.47
N GLY A 129 -13.76 18.81 29.18
CA GLY A 129 -13.03 19.44 28.07
C GLY A 129 -11.97 18.56 27.41
N GLU A 130 -11.55 17.46 28.04
CA GLU A 130 -10.54 16.54 27.51
C GLU A 130 -11.18 15.20 27.05
N TYR A 131 -10.71 14.63 25.93
CA TYR A 131 -11.25 13.37 25.37
C TYR A 131 -10.41 12.81 24.21
N LEU A 132 -10.58 11.52 23.89
CA LEU A 132 -10.13 10.97 22.60
C LEU A 132 -11.23 11.06 21.53
N LEU A 133 -10.83 11.25 20.26
CA LEU A 133 -11.64 10.94 19.07
C LEU A 133 -10.97 9.83 18.27
N ILE A 134 -11.74 8.89 17.71
CA ILE A 134 -11.22 7.79 16.88
C ILE A 134 -11.89 7.87 15.51
N GLU A 135 -11.13 7.98 14.42
CA GLU A 135 -11.63 7.88 13.03
C GLU A 135 -10.92 6.75 12.25
N ASN A 136 -11.65 6.05 11.36
CA ASN A 136 -11.04 5.15 10.39
C ASN A 136 -10.62 5.95 9.16
N ARG A 137 -9.31 6.19 9.04
CA ARG A 137 -8.69 7.02 8.01
C ARG A 137 -8.07 6.16 6.93
N GLN A 138 -8.52 6.33 5.68
CA GLN A 138 -8.04 5.58 4.52
C GLN A 138 -7.27 6.47 3.56
N ALA A 139 -6.29 5.90 2.87
CA ALA A 139 -5.44 6.63 1.91
C ALA A 139 -6.26 7.13 0.70
N GLY A 140 -5.95 8.34 0.22
CA GLY A 140 -6.57 8.91 -0.99
C GLY A 140 -6.28 10.39 -1.21
N GLY A 141 -6.35 10.83 -2.47
CA GLY A 141 -6.02 12.22 -2.83
C GLY A 141 -4.55 12.54 -2.52
N PHE A 142 -4.30 13.60 -1.74
CA PHE A 142 -2.95 13.97 -1.30
C PHE A 142 -2.37 13.00 -0.25
N ASP A 143 -3.21 12.21 0.43
CA ASP A 143 -2.79 11.17 1.37
C ASP A 143 -2.28 9.90 0.63
N PHE A 144 -1.90 9.99 -0.66
CA PHE A 144 -1.35 8.85 -1.44
C PHE A 144 -0.01 8.32 -0.91
N LYS A 145 0.64 9.04 0.01
CA LYS A 145 1.83 8.58 0.74
C LYS A 145 1.50 7.72 1.97
N VAL A 146 0.24 7.68 2.39
CA VAL A 146 -0.28 6.75 3.39
C VAL A 146 -0.39 5.38 2.72
N PRO A 147 0.38 4.36 3.13
CA PRO A 147 0.49 3.11 2.36
C PRO A 147 -0.70 2.16 2.52
N SER A 148 -1.53 2.37 3.56
CA SER A 148 -2.37 1.33 4.16
C SER A 148 -3.73 1.81 4.69
N GLY A 149 -3.76 2.94 5.41
CA GLY A 149 -4.91 3.36 6.23
C GLY A 149 -4.88 2.79 7.67
N GLY A 150 -5.74 3.30 8.56
CA GLY A 150 -5.78 2.87 9.96
C GLY A 150 -6.70 3.68 10.88
N LEU A 151 -6.61 3.42 12.19
CA LEU A 151 -7.38 4.11 13.23
C LEU A 151 -6.66 5.36 13.75
N ALA A 152 -6.91 6.51 13.14
CA ALA A 152 -6.40 7.78 13.65
C ALA A 152 -7.11 8.13 14.97
N ILE A 153 -6.37 8.02 16.08
CA ILE A 153 -6.82 8.34 17.45
C ILE A 153 -6.27 9.72 17.79
N TRP A 154 -7.16 10.70 17.97
CA TRP A 154 -6.85 12.11 18.26
C TRP A 154 -7.07 12.39 19.75
N HIS A 155 -6.04 12.79 20.48
CA HIS A 155 -6.16 13.21 21.89
C HIS A 155 -6.45 14.71 21.96
N ILE A 156 -7.58 15.13 22.52
CA ILE A 156 -8.09 16.51 22.48
C ILE A 156 -8.21 17.09 23.89
N ASP A 157 -7.71 18.31 24.10
CA ASP A 157 -8.00 19.17 25.26
C ASP A 157 -8.58 20.51 24.76
N GLU A 158 -9.87 20.76 24.98
CA GLU A 158 -10.52 22.04 24.63
C GLU A 158 -10.28 23.16 25.64
N SER A 159 -9.54 22.91 26.73
CA SER A 159 -9.17 23.90 27.73
C SER A 159 -7.76 24.50 27.53
N ALA A 160 -6.98 23.95 26.58
CA ALA A 160 -5.64 24.44 26.26
C ALA A 160 -5.66 25.82 25.58
N ASP A 161 -4.63 26.64 25.86
CA ASP A 161 -4.35 27.88 25.13
C ASP A 161 -4.13 27.62 23.63
N ASN A 162 -4.33 28.65 22.78
CA ASN A 162 -3.97 28.65 21.34
C ASN A 162 -2.44 28.56 21.04
N ASN A 163 -1.65 27.89 21.87
CA ASN A 163 -0.21 27.67 21.67
C ASN A 163 0.09 26.16 21.67
N SER A 164 0.80 25.71 20.63
CA SER A 164 1.18 24.31 20.41
C SER A 164 2.12 23.71 21.48
N GLY A 165 1.98 22.40 21.68
CA GLY A 165 2.97 21.56 22.35
C GLY A 165 2.67 20.07 22.18
N TYR A 166 3.73 19.26 22.24
CA TYR A 166 3.74 17.84 21.85
C TYR A 166 4.79 17.07 22.66
N PRO A 167 4.72 15.72 22.74
CA PRO A 167 5.72 14.91 23.41
C PRO A 167 7.13 15.15 22.84
N GLY A 168 8.06 15.58 23.70
CA GLY A 168 9.41 15.97 23.27
C GLY A 168 9.63 17.48 23.07
N GLN A 169 8.59 18.32 23.11
CA GLN A 169 8.79 19.77 23.24
C GLN A 169 9.37 20.10 24.62
N SER A 170 10.26 21.10 24.71
CA SER A 170 10.73 21.62 26.01
C SER A 170 9.54 22.07 26.87
N GLU A 171 9.55 21.70 28.15
CA GLU A 171 8.46 21.95 29.11
C GLU A 171 7.14 21.20 28.83
N TRP A 172 7.10 20.24 27.90
CA TRP A 172 6.01 19.25 27.87
C TRP A 172 6.17 18.25 29.05
N PRO A 173 5.08 17.79 29.70
CA PRO A 173 3.69 18.25 29.58
C PRO A 173 3.40 19.55 30.37
N LEU A 174 4.33 19.96 31.26
CA LEU A 174 4.18 20.99 32.30
C LEU A 174 3.70 22.37 31.82
N ASN A 175 3.80 22.66 30.52
CA ASN A 175 3.38 23.92 29.89
C ASN A 175 1.85 24.08 29.72
N GLY A 176 1.05 23.03 30.00
CA GLY A 176 -0.42 23.07 29.92
C GLY A 176 -0.96 23.33 28.50
N ARG A 177 -0.18 22.99 27.48
CA ARG A 177 -0.39 23.34 26.07
C ARG A 177 -0.09 22.12 25.21
N HIS A 178 -1.14 21.37 24.88
CA HIS A 178 -1.03 20.11 24.14
C HIS A 178 -1.86 20.13 22.86
N TYR A 179 -1.38 19.44 21.82
CA TYR A 179 -2.06 19.33 20.54
C TYR A 179 -3.17 18.27 20.51
N ALA A 180 -4.03 18.41 19.51
CA ALA A 180 -4.85 17.35 18.93
C ALA A 180 -4.00 16.26 18.26
N VAL A 181 -3.18 15.53 19.02
CA VAL A 181 -2.21 14.55 18.51
C VAL A 181 -2.90 13.30 17.96
N SER A 182 -2.57 12.94 16.71
CA SER A 182 -2.78 11.61 16.11
C SER A 182 -1.45 10.82 16.19
N LEU A 183 -1.37 9.49 16.23
CA LEU A 183 -2.11 8.53 15.40
C LEU A 183 -1.86 7.06 15.83
N VAL A 184 -2.76 6.14 15.46
CA VAL A 184 -2.42 4.72 15.17
C VAL A 184 -2.71 4.40 13.69
N GLN A 185 -1.80 3.69 13.03
CA GLN A 185 -2.05 3.05 11.73
C GLN A 185 -2.16 1.55 11.93
N ALA A 186 -2.74 0.80 10.98
CA ALA A 186 -2.72 -0.66 11.06
C ALA A 186 -1.27 -1.23 11.01
N ASP A 187 -0.33 -0.46 10.49
CA ASP A 187 1.12 -0.72 10.37
C ASP A 187 2.02 0.42 10.91
N GLY A 188 1.42 1.39 11.61
CA GLY A 188 2.11 2.36 12.48
C GLY A 188 2.79 3.61 11.90
N ARG A 189 2.56 4.00 10.63
CA ARG A 189 3.38 5.02 9.94
C ARG A 189 2.61 6.29 9.53
N TYR A 190 2.39 7.19 10.48
CA TYR A 190 2.01 8.58 10.15
C TYR A 190 2.79 9.52 11.06
N ASP A 191 3.45 10.50 10.46
CA ASP A 191 4.47 11.33 11.09
C ASP A 191 4.06 12.80 10.97
N LEU A 192 3.83 13.44 12.12
CA LEU A 192 3.24 14.78 12.21
C LEU A 192 3.75 15.62 13.39
N GLU A 193 5.05 15.52 13.76
CA GLU A 193 5.72 16.63 14.46
C GLU A 193 7.04 17.02 13.80
N ARG A 194 7.12 18.28 13.35
CA ARG A 194 8.00 18.64 12.22
C ARG A 194 9.40 19.10 12.61
N GLY A 195 10.22 18.15 13.04
CA GLY A 195 11.67 18.17 12.84
C GLY A 195 12.52 18.64 14.03
N ARG A 196 13.73 18.06 14.12
CA ARG A 196 14.68 18.08 15.26
C ARG A 196 14.45 17.04 16.38
N GLY A 197 13.89 15.87 16.04
CA GLY A 197 14.13 14.61 16.74
C GLY A 197 13.97 14.65 18.27
N SER A 198 12.72 14.65 18.73
CA SER A 198 12.34 14.43 20.13
C SER A 198 11.04 13.65 20.12
N GLY A 199 11.04 12.48 20.78
CA GLY A 199 10.30 11.31 20.29
C GLY A 199 11.13 10.61 19.20
N ASP A 200 11.45 9.32 19.39
CA ASP A 200 12.31 8.58 18.47
C ASP A 200 11.68 7.27 17.96
N ALA A 201 12.33 6.64 16.98
CA ALA A 201 11.80 5.48 16.26
C ALA A 201 11.58 4.21 17.11
N GLY A 202 11.92 4.23 18.41
CA GLY A 202 11.60 3.16 19.36
C GLY A 202 10.15 3.14 19.86
N ASP A 203 9.45 4.28 19.89
CA ASP A 203 8.40 4.51 20.91
C ASP A 203 7.04 3.80 20.68
N LEU A 204 6.72 3.33 19.46
CA LEU A 204 5.43 2.65 19.19
C LEU A 204 5.46 1.40 18.28
N PHE A 205 6.44 1.22 17.37
CA PHE A 205 6.35 0.18 16.33
C PHE A 205 7.68 -0.52 15.98
N ARG A 206 7.94 -1.67 16.61
CA ARG A 206 8.72 -2.77 16.00
C ARG A 206 7.78 -3.72 15.24
N ASP A 207 8.35 -4.64 14.45
CA ASP A 207 7.58 -5.68 13.75
C ASP A 207 6.64 -6.45 14.70
N GLY A 208 5.33 -6.28 14.47
CA GLY A 208 4.27 -6.83 15.32
C GLY A 208 3.03 -5.93 15.38
N GLY A 209 3.21 -4.60 15.35
CA GLY A 209 2.13 -3.62 15.47
C GLY A 209 1.68 -3.37 16.92
N ILE A 210 0.95 -2.27 17.14
CA ILE A 210 0.27 -2.03 18.42
C ILE A 210 -0.88 -3.02 18.57
N SER A 211 -0.68 -4.02 19.43
CA SER A 211 -1.78 -4.87 19.91
C SER A 211 -2.59 -4.19 21.02
N LEU A 212 -2.01 -3.24 21.75
CA LEU A 212 -2.59 -2.54 22.90
C LEU A 212 -2.02 -1.11 23.03
N LEU A 213 -2.88 -0.10 22.96
CA LEU A 213 -2.64 1.28 23.38
C LEU A 213 -3.33 1.48 24.73
N GLY A 214 -2.59 1.84 25.78
CA GLY A 214 -3.10 1.96 27.15
C GLY A 214 -2.48 3.15 27.90
N PRO A 215 -2.70 3.26 29.23
CA PRO A 215 -2.08 4.28 30.07
C PRO A 215 -0.58 4.00 30.26
N SER A 216 0.22 5.01 30.64
CA SER A 216 1.66 4.84 30.91
C SER A 216 1.90 3.73 31.95
N GLU A 217 2.79 2.77 31.71
CA GLU A 217 3.23 1.82 32.75
C GLU A 217 4.33 2.40 33.63
N GLY A 218 4.44 1.96 34.90
CA GLY A 218 5.53 2.36 35.80
C GLY A 218 5.50 3.84 36.21
N ASP A 219 6.51 4.60 35.79
CA ASP A 219 6.58 6.06 36.00
C ASP A 219 5.79 6.79 34.90
N VAL A 220 4.85 7.64 35.32
CA VAL A 220 3.94 8.36 34.44
C VAL A 220 4.69 9.40 33.59
N LEU A 221 5.89 9.85 33.99
CA LEU A 221 6.73 10.76 33.19
C LEU A 221 7.68 10.04 32.22
N ALA A 222 7.70 8.70 32.21
CA ALA A 222 8.62 7.89 31.41
C ALA A 222 7.92 6.76 30.60
N GLY A 223 6.60 6.85 30.43
CA GLY A 223 5.85 5.96 29.54
C GLY A 223 6.11 6.25 28.05
N PRO A 224 5.63 5.39 27.13
CA PRO A 224 5.57 5.70 25.70
C PRO A 224 4.49 6.77 25.45
N PHE A 225 4.72 7.70 24.52
CA PHE A 225 3.75 8.74 24.15
C PHE A 225 3.63 8.86 22.62
N PRO A 226 2.44 9.13 22.06
CA PRO A 226 1.14 9.32 22.72
C PRO A 226 0.55 8.03 23.33
N ASN A 227 -0.23 8.20 24.40
CA ASN A 227 -0.94 7.11 25.10
C ASN A 227 -2.30 7.59 25.64
N THR A 228 -3.05 6.75 26.38
CA THR A 228 -4.43 7.05 26.83
C THR A 228 -4.55 7.80 28.16
N ASP A 229 -3.46 8.36 28.68
CA ASP A 229 -3.49 9.22 29.88
C ASP A 229 -4.11 10.61 29.57
N SER A 230 -4.63 11.25 30.63
CA SER A 230 -5.05 12.65 30.65
C SER A 230 -3.85 13.55 30.92
N TYR A 231 -3.80 14.75 30.34
CA TYR A 231 -2.71 15.73 30.45
C TYR A 231 -3.17 17.13 30.90
N GLN A 232 -4.45 17.32 31.25
CA GLN A 232 -5.06 18.64 31.46
C GLN A 232 -4.23 19.56 32.39
N GLY A 233 -3.96 20.77 31.91
CA GLY A 233 -3.15 21.76 32.63
C GLY A 233 -1.69 21.33 32.90
N GLY A 234 -1.18 20.33 32.18
CA GLY A 234 0.17 19.80 32.31
C GLY A 234 0.36 18.74 33.40
N ASN A 235 -0.74 18.22 33.97
CA ASN A 235 -0.72 17.17 34.99
C ASN A 235 -1.11 15.85 34.35
N ILE A 236 -0.22 14.84 34.34
CA ILE A 236 -0.57 13.54 33.78
C ILE A 236 -1.41 12.73 34.79
N GLN A 237 -2.56 12.21 34.36
CA GLN A 237 -3.42 11.33 35.14
C GLN A 237 -3.80 10.06 34.37
N ARG A 238 -3.67 8.89 35.01
CA ARG A 238 -4.05 7.61 34.39
C ARG A 238 -5.56 7.46 34.30
N THR A 239 -6.09 7.44 33.08
CA THR A 239 -7.52 7.18 32.81
C THR A 239 -7.88 5.70 33.00
N GLY A 240 -6.90 4.81 32.80
CA GLY A 240 -7.10 3.36 32.76
C GLY A 240 -7.73 2.84 31.46
N ASN A 241 -7.97 3.70 30.47
CA ASN A 241 -8.56 3.33 29.19
C ASN A 241 -7.58 2.51 28.34
N GLN A 242 -8.06 1.49 27.62
CA GLN A 242 -7.25 0.68 26.72
C GLN A 242 -7.96 0.46 25.37
N ILE A 243 -7.21 0.53 24.28
CA ILE A 243 -7.64 0.25 22.90
C ILE A 243 -6.76 -0.88 22.35
N PHE A 244 -7.35 -2.00 21.94
CA PHE A 244 -6.64 -3.22 21.55
C PHE A 244 -7.40 -4.01 20.47
N ASP A 245 -6.91 -5.19 20.08
CA ASP A 245 -7.49 -6.06 19.02
C ASP A 245 -7.82 -5.32 17.72
N ILE A 246 -6.96 -4.37 17.33
CA ILE A 246 -7.17 -3.53 16.14
C ILE A 246 -7.07 -4.41 14.88
N SER A 247 -8.13 -4.46 14.08
CA SER A 247 -8.14 -5.19 12.82
C SER A 247 -7.16 -4.59 11.80
N PRO A 248 -6.63 -5.38 10.84
CA PRO A 248 -5.94 -4.84 9.67
C PRO A 248 -6.75 -3.76 8.93
N SER A 249 -6.08 -2.83 8.25
CA SER A 249 -6.72 -1.71 7.56
C SER A 249 -7.79 -2.19 6.56
N SER A 250 -8.95 -1.53 6.60
CA SER A 250 -10.16 -1.94 5.91
C SER A 250 -11.19 -0.80 5.90
N ASN A 251 -12.10 -0.80 4.92
CA ASN A 251 -13.23 0.13 4.88
C ASN A 251 -14.15 0.05 6.11
N ILE A 252 -14.09 -1.05 6.86
CA ILE A 252 -14.60 -1.13 8.24
C ILE A 252 -13.50 -1.78 9.07
N MET A 253 -13.03 -1.07 10.09
CA MET A 253 -12.07 -1.60 11.07
C MET A 253 -12.80 -1.92 12.38
N THR A 254 -12.26 -2.85 13.16
CA THR A 254 -12.73 -3.13 14.52
C THR A 254 -11.62 -2.90 15.53
N PHE A 255 -12.00 -2.55 16.75
CA PHE A 255 -11.11 -2.49 17.92
C PHE A 255 -11.87 -2.88 19.19
N SER A 256 -11.17 -3.47 20.15
CA SER A 256 -11.64 -3.64 21.52
C SER A 256 -11.32 -2.38 22.32
N PHE A 257 -12.23 -1.97 23.20
CA PHE A 257 -12.03 -0.88 24.17
C PHE A 257 -12.42 -1.33 25.57
N THR A 258 -11.61 -0.99 26.57
CA THR A 258 -11.95 -1.13 27.99
C THR A 258 -11.66 0.15 28.77
N SER A 259 -12.45 0.37 29.82
CA SER A 259 -12.24 1.44 30.80
C SER A 259 -12.67 0.95 32.18
N PRO A 260 -11.92 1.22 33.26
CA PRO A 260 -12.29 0.81 34.63
C PRO A 260 -13.56 1.50 35.16
N LEU A 261 -14.03 2.54 34.46
CA LEU A 261 -15.22 3.31 34.81
C LEU A 261 -16.49 2.85 34.07
N LEU A 262 -16.37 1.89 33.13
CA LEU A 262 -17.46 1.44 32.25
C LEU A 262 -17.72 -0.06 32.38
N SER A 263 -19.00 -0.46 32.35
CA SER A 263 -19.39 -1.87 32.48
C SER A 263 -18.93 -2.74 31.31
N THR A 264 -18.79 -4.04 31.58
CA THR A 264 -18.17 -5.05 30.69
C THR A 264 -19.16 -6.12 30.20
N ASP A 265 -20.46 -5.81 30.15
CA ASP A 265 -21.47 -6.77 29.67
C ASP A 265 -21.37 -6.95 28.15
N ALA A 266 -21.18 -8.19 27.71
CA ALA A 266 -20.80 -8.51 26.34
C ALA A 266 -21.93 -8.25 25.32
N GLN A 267 -21.76 -7.24 24.49
CA GLN A 267 -22.56 -7.01 23.28
C GLN A 267 -21.69 -6.41 22.17
N THR A 268 -21.79 -6.95 20.95
CA THR A 268 -21.12 -6.42 19.76
C THR A 268 -22.03 -5.43 19.02
N ASP A 269 -21.64 -4.16 18.95
CA ASP A 269 -22.39 -3.13 18.23
C ASP A 269 -22.11 -3.18 16.72
N PHE A 270 -22.67 -4.21 16.06
CA PHE A 270 -22.80 -4.23 14.60
C PHE A 270 -23.94 -3.30 14.15
N PRO A 271 -23.82 -2.62 12.98
CA PRO A 271 -24.88 -1.76 12.46
C PRO A 271 -26.11 -2.59 12.03
N THR A 272 -27.13 -2.62 12.88
CA THR A 272 -28.39 -3.37 12.63
C THR A 272 -29.39 -2.57 11.79
N ASN A 273 -29.86 -3.18 10.71
CA ASN A 273 -31.13 -2.81 10.08
C ASN A 273 -32.25 -3.77 10.54
N ALA A 274 -33.46 -3.21 10.75
CA ALA A 274 -34.72 -3.88 11.14
C ALA A 274 -34.89 -4.32 12.63
N PRO A 275 -36.14 -4.41 13.14
CA PRO A 275 -36.44 -4.43 14.58
C PRO A 275 -36.75 -5.81 15.22
N THR A 276 -36.69 -5.86 16.55
CA THR A 276 -36.87 -7.05 17.42
C THR A 276 -38.34 -7.43 17.72
N PRO A 277 -38.57 -8.72 18.07
CA PRO A 277 -39.31 -9.04 19.31
C PRO A 277 -38.58 -10.04 20.26
N ARG A 278 -39.25 -10.47 21.34
CA ARG A 278 -38.70 -11.08 22.58
C ARG A 278 -38.60 -12.65 22.62
N PRO A 279 -37.99 -13.26 23.67
CA PRO A 279 -37.34 -14.59 23.62
C PRO A 279 -37.91 -15.70 24.55
N SER A 280 -37.27 -16.89 24.59
CA SER A 280 -37.23 -17.89 25.71
C SER A 280 -36.28 -19.10 25.38
N PRO A 281 -35.89 -20.00 26.33
CA PRO A 281 -34.45 -20.34 26.53
C PRO A 281 -34.07 -21.86 26.67
N LEU A 282 -32.88 -22.15 27.26
CA LEU A 282 -32.22 -23.45 27.62
C LEU A 282 -31.49 -24.21 26.46
N SER A 283 -30.43 -25.02 26.68
CA SER A 283 -29.54 -25.27 27.85
C SER A 283 -28.31 -26.17 27.50
N SER A 284 -27.14 -25.90 28.13
CA SER A 284 -26.08 -26.85 28.60
C SER A 284 -25.44 -27.88 27.61
N GLU A 285 -24.31 -28.60 27.84
CA GLU A 285 -23.37 -28.84 28.97
C GLU A 285 -21.88 -28.87 28.49
N THR A 286 -20.92 -28.96 29.43
CA THR A 286 -19.51 -29.42 29.22
C THR A 286 -19.23 -30.58 30.20
N PRO A 287 -18.23 -31.49 29.99
CA PRO A 287 -16.85 -31.24 30.49
C PRO A 287 -15.67 -32.07 29.88
N SER A 288 -14.42 -31.73 30.28
CA SER A 288 -13.19 -32.56 30.60
C SER A 288 -12.83 -33.86 29.82
N SER A 289 -11.57 -34.32 29.68
CA SER A 289 -10.44 -34.34 30.64
C SER A 289 -9.04 -34.68 30.05
N THR A 290 -7.96 -34.45 30.82
CA THR A 290 -6.54 -34.92 30.67
C THR A 290 -6.32 -36.29 31.40
N PRO A 291 -5.12 -36.91 31.67
CA PRO A 291 -3.69 -36.45 31.67
C PRO A 291 -2.55 -37.51 31.35
N SER A 292 -1.27 -37.18 31.70
CA SER A 292 -0.07 -38.05 32.06
C SER A 292 0.68 -38.90 30.98
N SER A 293 1.99 -39.26 31.06
CA SER A 293 3.16 -38.81 31.89
C SER A 293 4.58 -39.41 31.51
N ILE A 294 5.62 -38.56 31.44
CA ILE A 294 7.08 -38.63 31.85
C ILE A 294 7.64 -39.99 32.41
N PRO A 295 8.82 -40.59 31.98
CA PRO A 295 10.20 -40.26 32.49
C PRO A 295 11.53 -40.72 31.75
N SER A 296 12.71 -40.24 32.22
CA SER A 296 14.11 -40.84 32.24
C SER A 296 14.91 -41.19 30.93
N SER A 297 16.26 -41.23 30.82
CA SER A 297 17.46 -40.87 31.66
C SER A 297 18.80 -40.86 30.84
N GLY A 298 19.91 -40.25 31.34
CA GLY A 298 21.29 -40.23 30.72
C GLY A 298 22.27 -41.31 31.26
N PRO A 299 23.64 -41.16 31.35
CA PRO A 299 24.55 -40.04 30.98
C PRO A 299 26.00 -40.44 30.43
N SER A 300 26.96 -39.48 30.38
CA SER A 300 28.42 -39.57 30.76
C SER A 300 29.65 -39.50 29.77
N HIS A 301 30.60 -38.58 30.11
CA HIS A 301 32.10 -38.55 30.09
C HIS A 301 33.05 -38.44 28.84
N LEU A 302 34.27 -37.92 29.14
CA LEU A 302 35.51 -37.53 28.37
C LEU A 302 36.73 -38.38 28.88
N PRO A 303 38.07 -38.18 28.61
CA PRO A 303 38.87 -37.11 27.92
C PRO A 303 40.15 -37.55 27.10
N SER A 304 41.06 -36.60 26.78
CA SER A 304 42.55 -36.71 26.56
C SER A 304 43.14 -37.34 25.26
N GLU A 305 44.36 -37.05 24.74
CA GLU A 305 45.40 -35.98 24.94
C GLU A 305 46.40 -35.89 23.72
N VAL A 306 47.36 -34.92 23.67
CA VAL A 306 48.17 -34.57 22.45
C VAL A 306 49.64 -34.13 22.71
N PRO A 307 50.67 -34.70 22.01
CA PRO A 307 52.04 -34.13 21.98
C PRO A 307 52.92 -34.27 20.69
N SER A 308 53.82 -33.31 20.44
CA SER A 308 55.20 -33.42 19.79
C SER A 308 55.36 -33.77 18.27
N SER A 309 56.41 -33.32 17.52
CA SER A 309 57.50 -32.32 17.72
C SER A 309 58.21 -31.91 16.38
N VAL A 310 59.06 -30.85 16.38
CA VAL A 310 59.66 -30.19 15.17
C VAL A 310 61.12 -29.72 15.43
N PRO A 311 62.10 -30.04 14.55
CA PRO A 311 62.80 -29.05 13.67
C PRO A 311 63.17 -29.68 12.27
N THR A 312 63.95 -29.15 11.30
CA THR A 312 64.94 -28.04 11.11
C THR A 312 64.90 -27.64 9.59
N SER A 313 65.75 -26.90 8.84
CA SER A 313 67.06 -26.17 8.96
C SER A 313 67.26 -25.20 7.74
N MET A 314 68.39 -24.45 7.69
CA MET A 314 68.87 -23.59 6.56
C MET A 314 70.38 -23.90 6.26
N PRO A 315 71.20 -23.27 5.35
CA PRO A 315 71.24 -21.84 4.91
C PRO A 315 71.74 -21.45 3.47
N SER A 316 71.66 -20.13 3.12
CA SER A 316 72.54 -19.30 2.21
C SER A 316 72.77 -19.71 0.72
N PHE A 317 72.88 -18.82 -0.30
CA PHE A 317 73.62 -17.54 -0.47
C PHE A 317 72.95 -16.58 -1.50
N GLY A 318 73.40 -15.31 -1.59
CA GLY A 318 73.01 -14.31 -2.63
C GLY A 318 74.21 -13.86 -3.51
N PRO A 319 74.26 -12.64 -4.14
CA PRO A 319 73.33 -11.48 -4.19
C PRO A 319 72.72 -11.29 -5.64
N THR A 320 72.47 -10.15 -6.34
CA THR A 320 72.80 -8.70 -6.24
C THR A 320 71.94 -7.80 -7.18
N SER A 321 71.71 -6.52 -6.81
CA SER A 321 71.23 -5.35 -7.64
C SER A 321 69.87 -5.46 -8.38
N LEU A 322 69.09 -4.40 -8.69
CA LEU A 322 69.19 -2.92 -8.54
C LEU A 322 67.89 -2.39 -7.84
N PRO A 323 67.81 -1.09 -7.44
CA PRO A 323 66.67 -0.59 -6.66
C PRO A 323 65.46 -0.23 -7.52
N SER A 324 64.26 -0.56 -7.03
CA SER A 324 62.98 -0.13 -7.57
C SER A 324 62.04 0.37 -6.44
N ILE A 325 61.13 1.25 -6.86
CA ILE A 325 60.10 1.97 -6.10
C ILE A 325 59.45 1.08 -5.01
N PRO A 326 59.20 1.59 -3.78
CA PRO A 326 58.59 0.78 -2.72
C PRO A 326 57.21 0.28 -3.13
N ALA A 327 57.09 -1.05 -3.28
CA ALA A 327 55.81 -1.74 -3.35
C ALA A 327 55.03 -1.53 -2.03
N PRO A 328 53.68 -1.59 -2.05
CA PRO A 328 52.90 -1.60 -0.82
C PRO A 328 53.37 -2.77 0.06
N SER A 329 53.61 -2.49 1.34
CA SER A 329 54.10 -3.49 2.28
C SER A 329 53.00 -4.49 2.61
N LEU A 330 52.94 -5.58 1.86
CA LEU A 330 52.25 -6.80 2.27
C LEU A 330 52.90 -7.31 3.56
N SER A 331 52.28 -6.97 4.69
CA SER A 331 52.47 -7.71 5.93
C SER A 331 52.21 -9.19 5.66
N PRO A 332 53.01 -10.13 6.20
CA PRO A 332 52.71 -11.55 6.04
C PRO A 332 51.34 -11.82 6.67
N SER A 333 50.37 -12.21 5.85
CA SER A 333 49.07 -12.64 6.36
C SER A 333 49.29 -13.81 7.31
N THR A 334 48.62 -13.75 8.46
CA THR A 334 48.63 -14.85 9.41
C THR A 334 48.02 -16.09 8.74
N SER A 335 48.45 -17.28 9.18
CA SER A 335 47.90 -18.54 8.68
C SER A 335 46.37 -18.63 8.86
N VAL A 336 45.83 -17.91 9.84
CA VAL A 336 44.39 -17.79 10.13
C VAL A 336 43.66 -16.97 9.07
N GLU A 337 44.22 -15.84 8.62
CA GLU A 337 43.63 -15.01 7.55
C GLU A 337 43.63 -15.75 6.21
N LEU A 338 44.72 -16.45 5.87
CA LEU A 338 44.81 -17.27 4.67
C LEU A 338 43.79 -18.42 4.71
N GLN A 339 43.62 -19.08 5.87
CA GLN A 339 42.61 -20.12 6.04
C GLN A 339 41.18 -19.56 5.89
N ARG A 340 40.85 -18.43 6.57
CA ARG A 340 39.53 -17.79 6.45
C ARG A 340 39.19 -17.49 4.99
N SER A 341 40.16 -16.97 4.22
CA SER A 341 39.98 -16.68 2.79
C SER A 341 39.71 -17.96 1.98
N ASN A 342 40.49 -19.02 2.17
CA ASN A 342 40.29 -20.31 1.50
C ASN A 342 38.92 -20.93 1.82
N ASP A 343 38.48 -20.86 3.08
CA ASP A 343 37.18 -21.40 3.51
C ASP A 343 36.02 -20.61 2.87
N MET A 344 36.11 -19.27 2.86
CA MET A 344 35.13 -18.39 2.21
C MET A 344 35.06 -18.65 0.71
N ILE A 345 36.22 -18.72 0.02
CA ILE A 345 36.30 -19.03 -1.41
C ILE A 345 35.67 -20.40 -1.70
N THR A 346 35.90 -21.41 -0.85
CA THR A 346 35.37 -22.76 -1.03
C THR A 346 33.84 -22.79 -1.01
N VAL A 347 33.22 -22.15 -0.01
CA VAL A 347 31.74 -22.09 0.09
C VAL A 347 31.13 -21.26 -1.04
N LEU A 348 31.70 -20.09 -1.34
CA LEU A 348 31.12 -19.18 -2.34
C LEU A 348 31.33 -19.68 -3.77
N THR A 349 32.37 -20.46 -4.03
CA THR A 349 32.56 -21.19 -5.30
C THR A 349 31.43 -22.20 -5.56
N GLN A 350 30.84 -22.80 -4.52
CA GLN A 350 29.71 -23.74 -4.67
C GLN A 350 28.39 -23.01 -4.97
N LEU A 351 28.20 -21.81 -4.43
CA LEU A 351 27.00 -20.99 -4.62
C LEU A 351 26.99 -20.26 -5.97
N SER A 352 28.04 -19.48 -6.23
CA SER A 352 28.15 -18.64 -7.43
C SER A 352 28.69 -19.40 -8.64
N GLY A 353 29.62 -20.32 -8.42
CA GLY A 353 30.42 -20.97 -9.47
C GLY A 353 31.83 -20.39 -9.52
N HIS A 354 32.80 -21.22 -9.92
CA HIS A 354 34.22 -20.89 -9.95
C HIS A 354 34.52 -19.61 -10.75
N ASP A 355 33.98 -19.49 -11.97
CA ASP A 355 34.36 -18.43 -12.89
C ASP A 355 33.86 -17.05 -12.42
N SER A 356 32.70 -17.01 -11.77
CA SER A 356 32.18 -15.81 -11.10
C SER A 356 33.06 -15.35 -9.94
N ILE A 357 33.67 -16.28 -9.19
CA ILE A 357 34.62 -15.95 -8.11
C ILE A 357 36.01 -15.61 -8.68
N ALA A 358 36.41 -16.17 -9.82
CA ALA A 358 37.68 -15.91 -10.47
C ALA A 358 37.75 -14.54 -11.16
N ASP A 359 36.65 -14.08 -11.77
CA ASP A 359 36.57 -12.78 -12.45
C ASP A 359 36.55 -11.60 -11.45
N MET A 360 37.66 -10.85 -11.38
CA MET A 360 37.80 -9.63 -10.57
C MET A 360 36.77 -8.53 -10.86
N THR A 361 36.10 -8.57 -12.02
CA THR A 361 35.10 -7.57 -12.42
C THR A 361 33.67 -7.95 -12.03
N SER A 362 33.42 -9.20 -11.63
CA SER A 362 32.08 -9.69 -11.31
C SER A 362 31.51 -9.10 -10.02
N PRO A 363 30.17 -9.01 -9.87
CA PRO A 363 29.53 -8.70 -8.60
C PRO A 363 29.91 -9.65 -7.46
N GLN A 364 29.99 -10.94 -7.79
CA GLN A 364 30.32 -12.04 -6.88
C GLN A 364 31.70 -11.88 -6.27
N ARG A 365 32.70 -11.51 -7.08
CA ARG A 365 34.07 -11.29 -6.60
C ARG A 365 34.21 -9.98 -5.86
N LYS A 366 33.54 -8.91 -6.29
CA LYS A 366 33.48 -7.64 -5.54
C LYS A 366 32.89 -7.83 -4.13
N ALA A 367 31.83 -8.64 -4.00
CA ALA A 367 31.25 -8.99 -2.71
C ALA A 367 32.23 -9.78 -1.83
N LEU A 368 32.94 -10.77 -2.38
CA LEU A 368 33.99 -11.52 -1.68
C LEU A 368 35.15 -10.62 -1.22
N GLU A 369 35.71 -9.79 -2.10
CA GLU A 369 36.80 -8.85 -1.78
C GLU A 369 36.38 -7.88 -0.66
N TRP A 370 35.13 -7.37 -0.69
CA TRP A 370 34.58 -6.57 0.39
C TRP A 370 34.47 -7.34 1.71
N MET A 371 33.94 -8.57 1.71
CA MET A 371 33.86 -9.42 2.92
C MET A 371 35.21 -9.89 3.47
N LEU A 372 36.24 -9.92 2.62
CA LEU A 372 37.61 -10.18 3.05
C LEU A 372 38.22 -8.94 3.70
N HIS A 373 38.22 -7.80 3.01
CA HIS A 373 39.12 -6.67 3.30
C HIS A 373 38.44 -5.42 3.87
N HIS A 374 37.11 -5.33 3.85
CA HIS A 374 36.37 -4.10 4.19
C HIS A 374 35.19 -4.31 5.15
N ASP A 375 34.58 -5.50 5.21
CA ASP A 375 33.52 -5.83 6.18
C ASP A 375 34.08 -5.94 7.60
N GLY A 376 33.71 -5.00 8.48
CA GLY A 376 34.14 -5.01 9.88
C GLY A 376 33.56 -6.13 10.75
N LEU A 377 32.54 -6.89 10.29
CA LEU A 377 32.12 -8.11 10.99
C LEU A 377 33.12 -9.27 10.80
N GLN A 378 33.95 -9.24 9.76
CA GLN A 378 34.99 -10.24 9.46
C GLN A 378 34.48 -11.70 9.57
N LEU A 379 33.26 -11.96 9.09
CA LEU A 379 32.61 -13.27 9.21
C LEU A 379 33.49 -14.39 8.62
N ASN A 380 33.33 -15.60 9.17
CA ASN A 380 33.91 -16.82 8.66
C ASN A 380 32.86 -17.64 7.90
N ALA A 381 33.31 -18.59 7.07
CA ALA A 381 32.45 -19.39 6.20
C ALA A 381 31.42 -20.28 6.94
N ALA A 382 31.61 -20.52 8.25
CA ALA A 382 30.69 -21.29 9.10
C ALA A 382 29.71 -20.40 9.90
N SER A 383 29.74 -19.08 9.73
CA SER A 383 28.82 -18.14 10.39
C SER A 383 27.44 -18.22 9.72
N PRO A 384 26.32 -18.28 10.48
CA PRO A 384 24.99 -18.53 9.89
C PRO A 384 24.59 -17.48 8.84
N ASN A 385 24.90 -16.21 9.11
CA ASN A 385 24.60 -15.09 8.21
C ASN A 385 25.62 -14.93 7.06
N PHE A 386 26.66 -15.77 6.95
CA PHE A 386 27.73 -15.61 5.95
C PHE A 386 27.19 -15.58 4.51
N VAL A 387 26.41 -16.61 4.15
CA VAL A 387 25.81 -16.72 2.81
C VAL A 387 24.79 -15.60 2.58
N GLN A 388 23.97 -15.27 3.58
CA GLN A 388 23.01 -14.17 3.51
C GLN A 388 23.69 -12.83 3.19
N ARG A 389 24.71 -12.46 3.99
CA ARG A 389 25.49 -11.23 3.85
C ARG A 389 26.24 -11.17 2.52
N TYR A 390 26.74 -12.29 2.04
CA TYR A 390 27.32 -12.40 0.70
C TYR A 390 26.30 -12.17 -0.43
N SER A 391 25.16 -12.84 -0.40
CA SER A 391 24.15 -12.76 -1.46
C SER A 391 23.58 -11.35 -1.59
N ILE A 392 23.32 -10.68 -0.46
CA ILE A 392 22.82 -9.31 -0.47
C ILE A 392 23.91 -8.28 -0.87
N SER A 393 25.18 -8.53 -0.53
CA SER A 393 26.32 -7.72 -1.03
C SER A 393 26.55 -7.92 -2.55
N THR A 394 26.38 -9.14 -3.04
CA THR A 394 26.43 -9.46 -4.48
C THR A 394 25.35 -8.71 -5.25
N PHE A 395 24.14 -8.58 -4.68
CA PHE A 395 23.05 -7.79 -5.27
C PHE A 395 23.39 -6.29 -5.40
N TYR A 396 23.98 -5.67 -4.37
CA TYR A 396 24.51 -4.31 -4.46
C TYR A 396 25.51 -4.18 -5.62
N PHE A 397 26.53 -5.05 -5.68
CA PHE A 397 27.58 -4.94 -6.70
C PHE A 397 27.10 -5.31 -8.12
N ALA A 398 25.95 -5.99 -8.24
CA ALA A 398 25.31 -6.30 -9.51
C ALA A 398 24.40 -5.17 -10.03
N THR A 399 23.97 -4.26 -9.14
CA THR A 399 22.92 -3.27 -9.45
C THR A 399 23.24 -1.82 -9.06
N THR A 400 24.53 -1.52 -8.82
CA THR A 400 25.05 -0.16 -8.62
C THR A 400 25.60 0.45 -9.92
N ASN A 401 25.30 1.73 -10.13
CA ASN A 401 25.95 2.62 -11.09
C ASN A 401 25.97 4.03 -10.49
N SER A 402 27.18 4.51 -10.19
CA SER A 402 27.49 5.53 -9.17
C SER A 402 27.11 6.98 -9.51
N ALA A 403 26.07 7.19 -10.30
CA ALA A 403 25.58 8.50 -10.73
C ALA A 403 24.06 8.68 -10.54
N GLN A 404 23.29 7.58 -10.38
CA GLN A 404 21.82 7.60 -10.33
C GLN A 404 21.19 6.56 -9.40
N ASP A 405 21.92 5.53 -8.98
CA ASP A 405 21.43 4.66 -7.91
C ASP A 405 21.38 5.40 -6.56
N HIS A 406 20.59 4.88 -5.64
CA HIS A 406 20.44 5.43 -4.30
C HIS A 406 20.86 4.43 -3.22
N TRP A 407 21.94 3.67 -3.47
CA TRP A 407 22.58 2.83 -2.46
C TRP A 407 23.30 3.65 -1.36
N ASP A 408 23.38 4.98 -1.53
CA ASP A 408 23.86 5.94 -0.54
C ASP A 408 22.79 6.38 0.48
N LYS A 409 21.51 6.04 0.27
CA LYS A 409 20.44 6.29 1.25
C LYS A 409 20.69 5.50 2.54
N CYS A 410 20.56 6.19 3.67
CA CYS A 410 20.78 5.65 5.01
C CYS A 410 19.46 5.62 5.80
N GLY A 411 18.78 4.47 5.82
CA GLY A 411 17.41 4.37 6.34
C GLY A 411 16.36 5.06 5.45
N ALA A 412 15.09 5.00 5.84
CA ALA A 412 13.99 5.54 5.03
C ALA A 412 13.99 7.08 4.92
N ASP A 413 14.68 7.76 5.85
CA ASP A 413 14.47 9.18 6.16
C ASP A 413 15.67 10.08 5.85
N ALA A 414 16.67 9.56 5.12
CA ALA A 414 17.86 10.31 4.71
C ALA A 414 17.54 11.42 3.68
N LEU A 415 17.17 12.61 4.19
CA LEU A 415 17.25 13.86 3.42
C LEU A 415 18.69 14.08 2.92
N GLN A 416 18.81 14.57 1.69
CA GLN A 416 20.03 14.47 0.88
C GLN A 416 21.10 15.51 1.26
N SER A 417 21.68 15.40 2.46
CA SER A 417 22.84 16.19 2.89
C SER A 417 23.70 15.42 3.91
N SER A 418 24.59 14.56 3.41
CA SER A 418 25.49 13.66 4.15
C SER A 418 24.83 12.68 5.13
N CYS A 419 25.01 11.38 4.90
CA CYS A 419 24.56 10.31 5.81
C CYS A 419 25.15 10.50 7.22
N PRO A 420 24.34 10.76 8.27
CA PRO A 420 24.86 11.03 9.62
C PRO A 420 25.33 9.76 10.36
N PHE A 421 24.97 8.58 9.84
CA PHE A 421 25.13 7.29 10.49
C PHE A 421 25.68 6.27 9.48
N GLU A 422 27.01 6.14 9.37
CA GLU A 422 27.67 5.14 8.50
C GLU A 422 27.17 3.71 8.77
N SER A 423 26.71 3.46 10.00
CA SER A 423 26.08 2.25 10.52
C SER A 423 24.78 1.81 9.83
N LEU A 424 24.12 2.67 9.05
CA LEU A 424 22.88 2.35 8.33
C LEU A 424 23.06 2.24 6.81
N ARG A 425 24.27 2.54 6.31
CA ARG A 425 24.60 2.43 4.89
C ARG A 425 24.63 0.97 4.44
N PHE A 426 24.30 0.71 3.18
CA PHE A 426 24.61 -0.57 2.56
C PHE A 426 26.12 -0.84 2.55
N LEU A 427 26.53 -2.11 2.67
CA LEU A 427 27.94 -2.51 2.85
C LEU A 427 28.63 -1.84 4.08
N SER A 428 27.86 -1.53 5.13
CA SER A 428 28.42 -1.12 6.42
C SER A 428 28.83 -2.33 7.27
N SER A 429 29.77 -2.10 8.18
CA SER A 429 30.26 -3.09 9.17
C SER A 429 29.20 -3.53 10.22
N ASN A 430 27.96 -3.06 10.09
CA ASN A 430 26.83 -3.52 10.88
C ASN A 430 26.20 -4.79 10.29
N ASN A 431 25.46 -5.53 11.11
CA ASN A 431 24.61 -6.64 10.65
C ASN A 431 23.61 -6.13 9.59
N GLU A 432 23.48 -6.90 8.50
CA GLU A 432 22.72 -6.54 7.29
C GLU A 432 21.22 -6.30 7.52
N CYS A 433 20.65 -6.78 8.64
CA CYS A 433 19.29 -6.45 9.06
C CYS A 433 19.08 -4.96 9.41
N ASN A 434 20.16 -4.16 9.49
CA ASN A 434 20.12 -2.71 9.69
C ASN A 434 20.40 -1.90 8.41
N TRP A 435 20.63 -2.57 7.27
CA TRP A 435 20.91 -1.88 6.01
C TRP A 435 19.62 -1.33 5.37
N PHE A 436 19.74 -0.24 4.61
CA PHE A 436 18.63 0.34 3.85
C PHE A 436 17.84 -0.73 3.08
N GLY A 437 16.51 -0.70 3.21
CA GLY A 437 15.61 -1.58 2.44
C GLY A 437 15.55 -3.05 2.93
N ILE A 438 16.29 -3.44 3.96
CA ILE A 438 16.30 -4.80 4.50
C ILE A 438 15.34 -4.93 5.70
N THR A 439 14.74 -6.10 5.90
CA THR A 439 14.04 -6.48 7.13
C THR A 439 14.29 -7.95 7.43
N CYS A 440 14.42 -8.31 8.71
CA CYS A 440 14.71 -9.66 9.16
C CYS A 440 13.70 -10.18 10.18
N ASN A 441 13.63 -11.50 10.36
CA ASN A 441 12.93 -12.11 11.49
C ASN A 441 13.77 -12.11 12.78
N ALA A 442 13.20 -12.65 13.86
CA ALA A 442 13.87 -12.77 15.16
C ALA A 442 15.14 -13.66 15.17
N ASN A 443 15.38 -14.45 14.11
CA ASN A 443 16.61 -15.23 13.95
C ASN A 443 17.73 -14.42 13.24
N ASN A 444 17.45 -13.19 12.79
CA ASN A 444 18.30 -12.37 11.90
C ASN A 444 18.40 -12.93 10.47
N GLU A 445 17.38 -13.65 9.99
CA GLU A 445 17.25 -14.07 8.59
C GLU A 445 16.45 -13.00 7.81
N ILE A 446 16.90 -12.61 6.62
CA ILE A 446 16.22 -11.61 5.79
C ILE A 446 14.86 -12.14 5.33
N THR A 447 13.79 -11.44 5.72
CA THR A 447 12.40 -11.69 5.30
C THR A 447 11.93 -10.71 4.23
N ARG A 448 12.54 -9.52 4.12
CA ARG A 448 12.16 -8.52 3.10
C ARG A 448 13.36 -7.80 2.51
N ILE A 449 13.31 -7.60 1.20
CA ILE A 449 14.18 -6.69 0.43
C ILE A 449 13.27 -5.71 -0.31
N ASN A 450 13.41 -4.43 -0.02
CA ASN A 450 12.66 -3.34 -0.66
C ASN A 450 13.60 -2.26 -1.20
N MET A 451 13.83 -2.31 -2.52
CA MET A 451 14.58 -1.33 -3.30
C MET A 451 13.67 -0.64 -4.33
N LYS A 452 12.38 -0.48 -4.02
CA LYS A 452 11.45 0.25 -4.88
C LYS A 452 11.95 1.68 -5.13
N GLU A 453 11.90 2.16 -6.37
CA GLU A 453 12.16 3.57 -6.71
C GLU A 453 13.56 4.04 -6.24
N ASN A 454 14.54 3.14 -6.34
CA ASN A 454 15.92 3.34 -5.86
C ASN A 454 16.90 3.69 -6.99
N GLY A 455 16.48 3.70 -8.26
CA GLY A 455 17.36 4.01 -9.39
C GLY A 455 18.35 2.89 -9.72
N LEU A 456 18.04 1.65 -9.35
CA LEU A 456 18.91 0.50 -9.61
C LEU A 456 19.04 0.28 -11.12
N THR A 457 20.28 0.13 -11.60
CA THR A 457 20.57 -0.27 -12.98
C THR A 457 21.22 -1.65 -12.97
N GLY A 458 21.66 -2.17 -14.13
CA GLY A 458 22.41 -3.42 -14.21
C GLY A 458 21.72 -4.49 -15.04
N SER A 459 22.52 -5.44 -15.54
CA SER A 459 22.09 -6.48 -16.49
C SER A 459 21.77 -7.84 -15.85
N SER A 460 21.95 -7.98 -14.53
CA SER A 460 21.70 -9.22 -13.81
C SER A 460 21.23 -8.92 -12.38
N VAL A 461 20.04 -9.40 -12.03
CA VAL A 461 19.68 -9.68 -10.64
C VAL A 461 20.31 -11.03 -10.30
N PRO A 462 21.18 -11.12 -9.27
CA PRO A 462 21.95 -12.34 -9.02
C PRO A 462 21.08 -13.47 -8.48
N LYS A 463 21.30 -14.67 -9.01
CA LYS A 463 20.71 -15.94 -8.52
C LYS A 463 20.98 -16.19 -7.04
N GLU A 464 22.07 -15.61 -6.52
CA GLU A 464 22.51 -15.71 -5.13
C GLU A 464 21.41 -15.28 -4.14
N LEU A 465 20.51 -14.35 -4.51
CA LEU A 465 19.35 -14.00 -3.68
C LEU A 465 18.44 -15.21 -3.37
N ALA A 466 18.46 -16.26 -4.18
CA ALA A 466 17.74 -17.52 -3.92
C ALA A 466 18.24 -18.27 -2.67
N SER A 467 19.40 -17.93 -2.11
CA SER A 467 19.87 -18.49 -0.84
C SER A 467 19.13 -17.95 0.38
N LEU A 468 18.31 -16.90 0.22
CA LEU A 468 17.56 -16.26 1.29
C LEU A 468 16.24 -17.01 1.52
N SER A 469 16.32 -18.23 2.05
CA SER A 469 15.19 -19.16 2.19
C SER A 469 14.00 -18.59 2.99
N SER A 470 14.23 -17.65 3.90
CA SER A 470 13.20 -16.98 4.71
C SER A 470 12.60 -15.72 4.06
N LEU A 471 12.97 -15.38 2.82
CA LEU A 471 12.50 -14.18 2.12
C LEU A 471 11.02 -14.29 1.74
N GLU A 472 10.20 -13.38 2.29
CA GLU A 472 8.76 -13.28 2.02
C GLU A 472 8.41 -12.18 1.00
N VAL A 473 9.22 -11.12 0.92
CA VAL A 473 9.00 -9.96 0.04
C VAL A 473 10.27 -9.62 -0.73
N LEU A 474 10.18 -9.63 -2.06
CA LEU A 474 11.20 -9.06 -2.95
C LEU A 474 10.56 -7.94 -3.78
N HIS A 475 10.93 -6.70 -3.48
CA HIS A 475 10.34 -5.49 -4.07
C HIS A 475 11.42 -4.66 -4.78
N LEU A 476 11.47 -4.79 -6.10
CA LEU A 476 12.44 -4.15 -7.00
C LEU A 476 11.80 -3.22 -8.05
N SER A 477 10.51 -2.88 -7.91
CA SER A 477 9.77 -2.13 -8.93
C SER A 477 10.10 -0.64 -9.02
N LYS A 478 9.89 -0.06 -10.21
CA LYS A 478 10.36 1.28 -10.59
C LYS A 478 11.88 1.44 -10.49
N ASN A 479 12.61 0.65 -11.24
CA ASN A 479 14.05 0.79 -11.43
C ASN A 479 14.39 0.60 -12.92
N ASP A 480 15.67 0.60 -13.28
CA ASP A 480 16.15 0.43 -14.65
C ASP A 480 16.80 -0.95 -14.88
N LEU A 481 16.46 -1.95 -14.04
CA LEU A 481 17.02 -3.30 -14.08
C LEU A 481 16.74 -3.97 -15.43
N SER A 482 17.81 -4.30 -16.16
CA SER A 482 17.79 -4.82 -17.53
C SER A 482 18.17 -6.31 -17.54
N SER A 483 17.47 -7.11 -16.74
CA SER A 483 17.83 -8.50 -16.38
C SER A 483 16.81 -9.53 -16.88
N THR A 484 17.16 -10.82 -16.85
CA THR A 484 16.16 -11.90 -16.77
C THR A 484 15.72 -12.13 -15.33
N ILE A 485 14.64 -12.88 -15.11
CA ILE A 485 14.32 -13.45 -13.79
C ILE A 485 15.17 -14.74 -13.61
N PRO A 486 15.97 -14.89 -12.53
CA PRO A 486 16.72 -16.11 -12.27
C PRO A 486 15.77 -17.30 -12.05
N SER A 487 16.09 -18.47 -12.62
CA SER A 487 15.29 -19.68 -12.42
C SER A 487 15.45 -20.23 -10.99
N GLU A 488 16.59 -19.94 -10.35
CA GLU A 488 16.88 -20.25 -8.96
C GLU A 488 15.91 -19.58 -7.98
N PHE A 489 15.20 -18.50 -8.37
CA PHE A 489 14.18 -17.88 -7.50
C PHE A 489 13.06 -18.86 -7.13
N GLY A 490 12.86 -19.95 -7.89
CA GLY A 490 11.99 -21.06 -7.50
C GLY A 490 12.40 -21.81 -6.21
N LEU A 491 13.54 -21.51 -5.61
CA LEU A 491 13.95 -22.02 -4.29
C LEU A 491 13.37 -21.21 -3.13
N LEU A 492 12.86 -20.00 -3.38
CA LEU A 492 12.34 -19.06 -2.38
C LEU A 492 10.92 -19.43 -1.92
N THR A 493 10.69 -20.65 -1.44
CA THR A 493 9.34 -21.20 -1.20
C THR A 493 8.48 -20.43 -0.20
N ASN A 494 9.08 -19.57 0.64
CA ASN A 494 8.39 -18.65 1.54
C ASN A 494 7.97 -17.31 0.91
N LEU A 495 8.33 -17.04 -0.36
CA LEU A 495 8.07 -15.78 -1.05
C LEU A 495 6.56 -15.60 -1.30
N LYS A 496 6.00 -14.53 -0.72
CA LYS A 496 4.57 -14.18 -0.78
C LYS A 496 4.31 -13.04 -1.77
N TYR A 497 5.28 -12.13 -1.94
CA TYR A 497 5.14 -10.93 -2.76
C TYR A 497 6.41 -10.72 -3.61
N LEU A 498 6.24 -10.72 -4.94
CA LEU A 498 7.31 -10.47 -5.90
C LEU A 498 6.92 -9.29 -6.81
N TYR A 499 7.58 -8.14 -6.62
CA TYR A 499 7.36 -6.93 -7.41
C TYR A 499 8.60 -6.62 -8.26
N LEU A 500 8.50 -6.86 -9.56
CA LEU A 500 9.50 -6.57 -10.60
C LEU A 500 8.96 -5.55 -11.63
N ASN A 501 7.71 -5.11 -11.50
CA ASN A 501 7.03 -4.23 -12.45
C ASN A 501 7.74 -2.86 -12.62
N ASN A 502 7.50 -2.18 -13.75
CA ASN A 502 8.14 -0.90 -14.10
C ASN A 502 9.69 -1.03 -14.09
N ASN A 503 10.25 -1.80 -15.02
CA ASN A 503 11.68 -2.06 -15.17
C ASN A 503 12.04 -2.33 -16.66
N ASN A 504 13.24 -2.87 -16.91
CA ASN A 504 13.68 -3.31 -18.23
C ASN A 504 13.87 -4.84 -18.30
N PHE A 505 13.14 -5.64 -17.49
CA PHE A 505 13.28 -7.10 -17.48
C PHE A 505 12.95 -7.73 -18.84
N ILE A 506 13.72 -8.74 -19.24
CA ILE A 506 13.65 -9.44 -20.53
C ILE A 506 13.53 -10.96 -20.38
N GLY A 507 13.15 -11.63 -21.47
CA GLY A 507 13.02 -13.08 -21.53
C GLY A 507 11.72 -13.60 -20.93
N THR A 508 11.66 -14.91 -20.66
CA THR A 508 10.44 -15.60 -20.24
C THR A 508 10.31 -15.70 -18.72
N ILE A 509 9.09 -15.91 -18.22
CA ILE A 509 8.86 -16.33 -16.84
C ILE A 509 9.42 -17.76 -16.67
N PRO A 510 10.32 -18.04 -15.70
CA PRO A 510 10.81 -19.40 -15.46
C PRO A 510 9.71 -20.31 -14.91
N THR A 511 9.58 -21.53 -15.46
CA THR A 511 8.66 -22.57 -14.94
C THR A 511 8.94 -22.94 -13.48
N SER A 512 10.20 -22.80 -13.03
CA SER A 512 10.62 -23.00 -11.64
C SER A 512 9.96 -22.05 -10.65
N LEU A 513 9.41 -20.90 -11.07
CA LEU A 513 8.59 -20.05 -10.19
C LEU A 513 7.29 -20.76 -9.74
N GLY A 514 6.87 -21.85 -10.40
CA GLY A 514 5.79 -22.69 -9.92
C GLY A 514 6.07 -23.40 -8.59
N ASN A 515 7.32 -23.46 -8.15
CA ASN A 515 7.65 -23.94 -6.81
C ASN A 515 7.25 -22.95 -5.69
N LEU A 516 6.85 -21.71 -6.03
CA LEU A 516 6.52 -20.66 -5.07
C LEU A 516 5.08 -20.81 -4.53
N HIS A 517 4.83 -21.92 -3.83
CA HIS A 517 3.52 -22.28 -3.28
C HIS A 517 2.97 -21.26 -2.25
N SER A 518 3.79 -20.33 -1.75
CA SER A 518 3.37 -19.21 -0.88
C SER A 518 2.94 -17.94 -1.63
N LEU A 519 3.18 -17.87 -2.94
CA LEU A 519 3.07 -16.64 -3.73
C LEU A 519 1.63 -16.13 -3.79
N THR A 520 1.41 -14.94 -3.26
CA THR A 520 0.10 -14.29 -3.18
C THR A 520 -0.03 -13.17 -4.21
N LEU A 521 1.09 -12.51 -4.54
CA LEU A 521 1.18 -11.45 -5.55
C LEU A 521 2.41 -11.66 -6.44
N PHE A 522 2.19 -11.65 -7.75
CA PHE A 522 3.23 -11.55 -8.77
C PHE A 522 2.95 -10.32 -9.65
N ALA A 523 3.86 -9.35 -9.63
CA ALA A 523 3.77 -8.11 -10.40
C ALA A 523 5.03 -7.90 -11.24
N VAL A 524 4.89 -8.03 -12.55
CA VAL A 524 5.94 -7.92 -13.57
C VAL A 524 5.54 -7.00 -14.73
N GLY A 525 4.40 -6.32 -14.63
CA GLY A 525 3.90 -5.38 -15.62
C GLY A 525 4.87 -4.23 -15.97
N ASN A 526 4.68 -3.57 -17.13
CA ASN A 526 5.56 -2.51 -17.64
C ASN A 526 7.04 -2.96 -17.69
N ASN A 527 7.33 -3.93 -18.58
CA ASN A 527 8.66 -4.53 -18.80
C ASN A 527 8.85 -4.94 -20.29
N LYS A 528 9.85 -5.79 -20.59
CA LYS A 528 10.17 -6.30 -21.94
C LYS A 528 10.20 -7.84 -21.96
N MET A 529 9.39 -8.48 -21.12
CA MET A 529 9.32 -9.94 -20.99
C MET A 529 8.42 -10.56 -22.06
N ASN A 530 8.76 -11.77 -22.49
CA ASN A 530 8.16 -12.43 -23.64
C ASN A 530 7.87 -13.93 -23.38
N GLY A 531 7.43 -14.64 -24.41
CA GLY A 531 7.01 -16.04 -24.30
C GLY A 531 5.57 -16.20 -23.84
N THR A 532 5.21 -17.45 -23.55
CA THR A 532 3.93 -17.86 -22.96
C THR A 532 3.99 -17.86 -21.43
N ILE A 533 2.87 -17.65 -20.75
CA ILE A 533 2.81 -17.81 -19.30
C ILE A 533 2.85 -19.32 -18.95
N PRO A 534 3.78 -19.79 -18.10
CA PRO A 534 3.84 -21.18 -17.68
C PRO A 534 2.65 -21.54 -16.78
N GLY A 535 2.03 -22.70 -17.00
CA GLY A 535 0.89 -23.17 -16.20
C GLY A 535 1.27 -23.42 -14.73
N GLU A 536 2.52 -23.78 -14.49
CA GLU A 536 3.08 -24.05 -13.16
C GLU A 536 3.06 -22.83 -12.24
N LEU A 537 3.04 -21.59 -12.77
CA LEU A 537 2.94 -20.35 -11.99
C LEU A 537 1.66 -20.28 -11.15
N PHE A 538 0.61 -20.99 -11.56
CA PHE A 538 -0.73 -20.86 -11.01
C PHE A 538 -0.97 -21.81 -9.84
N HIS A 539 -1.06 -21.25 -8.63
CA HIS A 539 -1.27 -21.98 -7.38
C HIS A 539 -2.41 -21.38 -6.52
N PRO A 540 -3.04 -22.16 -5.62
CA PRO A 540 -4.19 -21.70 -4.83
C PRO A 540 -3.96 -20.48 -3.93
N THR A 541 -2.71 -20.10 -3.67
CA THR A 541 -2.33 -18.91 -2.89
C THR A 541 -2.40 -17.60 -3.67
N LEU A 542 -2.31 -17.66 -5.01
CA LEU A 542 -2.21 -16.49 -5.88
C LEU A 542 -3.54 -15.72 -5.93
N LYS A 543 -3.47 -14.40 -5.66
CA LYS A 543 -4.62 -13.49 -5.59
C LYS A 543 -4.49 -12.27 -6.51
N TYR A 544 -3.25 -11.84 -6.76
CA TYR A 544 -2.93 -10.65 -7.53
C TYR A 544 -1.92 -11.01 -8.61
N LEU A 545 -2.31 -10.78 -9.86
CA LEU A 545 -1.47 -11.00 -11.03
C LEU A 545 -1.43 -9.72 -11.85
N ASP A 546 -0.23 -9.16 -12.01
CA ASP A 546 0.04 -7.95 -12.78
C ASP A 546 1.18 -8.27 -13.77
N MET A 547 0.85 -8.26 -15.06
CA MET A 547 1.76 -8.53 -16.18
C MET A 547 1.47 -7.61 -17.37
N ASP A 548 0.96 -6.40 -17.10
CA ASP A 548 0.62 -5.42 -18.14
C ASP A 548 1.83 -4.94 -18.97
N ASP A 549 1.59 -4.27 -20.11
CA ASP A 549 2.60 -3.61 -20.95
C ASP A 549 3.92 -4.39 -21.10
N ASN A 550 3.84 -5.52 -21.81
CA ASN A 550 4.93 -6.50 -22.02
C ASN A 550 4.83 -7.15 -23.42
N ASP A 551 5.76 -8.05 -23.72
CA ASP A 551 5.86 -8.79 -24.99
C ASP A 551 5.27 -10.23 -24.91
N PHE A 552 4.48 -10.57 -23.87
CA PHE A 552 3.91 -11.92 -23.70
C PHE A 552 2.91 -12.28 -24.82
N HIS A 553 2.84 -13.56 -25.18
CA HIS A 553 2.03 -14.05 -26.31
C HIS A 553 1.51 -15.48 -26.10
N GLY A 554 0.75 -15.99 -27.07
CA GLY A 554 0.07 -17.28 -26.99
C GLY A 554 -1.28 -17.21 -26.25
N THR A 555 -1.86 -18.37 -26.01
CA THR A 555 -3.14 -18.53 -25.28
C THR A 555 -2.94 -18.54 -23.77
N LEU A 556 -3.98 -18.15 -23.02
CA LEU A 556 -3.99 -18.30 -21.56
C LEU A 556 -3.97 -19.79 -21.13
N PRO A 557 -3.11 -20.19 -20.17
CA PRO A 557 -3.00 -21.57 -19.68
C PRO A 557 -4.20 -21.98 -18.82
N SER A 558 -4.46 -23.30 -18.72
CA SER A 558 -5.68 -23.83 -18.08
C SER A 558 -5.62 -23.81 -16.55
N GLU A 559 -4.40 -23.82 -16.03
CA GLU A 559 -4.00 -23.84 -14.63
C GLU A 559 -4.41 -22.51 -13.95
N MET A 560 -4.51 -21.43 -14.73
CA MET A 560 -5.02 -20.12 -14.31
C MET A 560 -6.45 -20.19 -13.74
N PHE A 561 -7.30 -21.06 -14.29
CA PHE A 561 -8.71 -21.19 -13.91
C PHE A 561 -9.07 -22.54 -13.27
N THR A 562 -8.09 -23.40 -13.03
CA THR A 562 -8.23 -24.67 -12.29
C THR A 562 -7.44 -24.69 -10.98
N SER A 563 -6.22 -24.12 -10.97
CA SER A 563 -5.35 -24.08 -9.79
C SER A 563 -5.49 -22.77 -8.99
N SER A 564 -5.65 -21.62 -9.65
CA SER A 564 -5.65 -20.29 -9.00
C SER A 564 -7.05 -19.72 -8.70
N ILE A 565 -7.95 -20.55 -8.15
CA ILE A 565 -9.34 -20.19 -7.83
C ILE A 565 -9.51 -19.02 -6.82
N ASN A 566 -8.42 -18.49 -6.27
CA ASN A 566 -8.41 -17.35 -5.34
C ASN A 566 -8.03 -16.02 -5.99
N LEU A 567 -7.77 -15.97 -7.30
CA LEU A 567 -7.49 -14.73 -8.04
C LEU A 567 -8.59 -13.67 -7.83
N MET A 568 -8.17 -12.44 -7.54
CA MET A 568 -9.03 -11.27 -7.31
C MET A 568 -8.77 -10.17 -8.33
N ASN A 569 -7.50 -9.92 -8.66
CA ASN A 569 -7.10 -8.92 -9.63
C ASN A 569 -6.17 -9.58 -10.66
N ILE A 570 -6.51 -9.42 -11.93
CA ILE A 570 -5.75 -9.91 -13.08
C ILE A 570 -5.58 -8.73 -14.03
N ASP A 571 -4.37 -8.23 -14.15
CA ASP A 571 -3.98 -7.25 -15.17
C ASP A 571 -2.95 -7.86 -16.12
N MET A 572 -3.29 -7.83 -17.41
CA MET A 572 -2.54 -8.43 -18.51
C MET A 572 -2.81 -7.66 -19.81
N GLY A 573 -3.13 -6.38 -19.69
CA GLY A 573 -3.27 -5.49 -20.84
C GLY A 573 -1.93 -5.21 -21.53
N GLY A 574 -1.94 -4.61 -22.72
CA GLY A 574 -0.72 -4.15 -23.40
C GLY A 574 0.25 -5.28 -23.77
N ASN A 575 -0.28 -6.40 -24.25
CA ASN A 575 0.48 -7.61 -24.57
C ASN A 575 0.08 -8.15 -25.95
N ARG A 576 0.51 -9.37 -26.29
CA ARG A 576 0.20 -10.04 -27.57
C ARG A 576 -0.54 -11.36 -27.39
N PHE A 577 -1.27 -11.54 -26.29
CA PHE A 577 -2.07 -12.74 -26.05
C PHE A 577 -3.12 -12.94 -27.14
N GLU A 578 -3.31 -14.19 -27.55
CA GLU A 578 -4.09 -14.57 -28.73
C GLU A 578 -5.08 -15.70 -28.46
N GLY A 579 -5.91 -16.01 -29.46
CA GLY A 579 -7.00 -16.97 -29.34
C GLY A 579 -8.24 -16.39 -28.66
N THR A 580 -9.14 -17.26 -28.19
CA THR A 580 -10.40 -16.88 -27.53
C THR A 580 -10.21 -16.64 -26.04
N ILE A 581 -10.94 -15.68 -25.46
CA ILE A 581 -11.05 -15.55 -23.99
C ILE A 581 -11.60 -16.88 -23.42
N PRO A 582 -10.92 -17.55 -22.47
CA PRO A 582 -11.40 -18.82 -21.93
C PRO A 582 -12.68 -18.66 -21.07
N ALA A 583 -13.64 -19.57 -21.24
CA ALA A 583 -14.81 -19.68 -20.36
C ALA A 583 -14.44 -19.94 -18.88
N GLY A 584 -13.23 -20.45 -18.62
CA GLY A 584 -12.73 -20.73 -17.26
C GLY A 584 -12.67 -19.52 -16.31
N PHE A 585 -12.71 -18.29 -16.81
CA PHE A 585 -12.89 -17.10 -15.95
C PHE A 585 -14.15 -17.20 -15.07
N GLY A 586 -15.18 -17.94 -15.50
CA GLY A 586 -16.38 -18.22 -14.70
C GLY A 586 -16.15 -19.01 -13.42
N ASN A 587 -15.01 -19.68 -13.26
CA ASN A 587 -14.64 -20.41 -12.03
C ASN A 587 -14.07 -19.50 -10.92
N LEU A 588 -13.79 -18.22 -11.22
CA LEU A 588 -13.05 -17.33 -10.33
C LEU A 588 -13.99 -16.46 -9.48
N ASP A 589 -14.77 -17.07 -8.57
CA ASP A 589 -15.77 -16.40 -7.72
C ASP A 589 -15.30 -15.10 -7.02
N LYS A 590 -14.00 -14.99 -6.77
CA LYS A 590 -13.35 -13.89 -6.05
C LYS A 590 -12.79 -12.79 -6.97
N LEU A 591 -12.87 -12.98 -8.28
CA LEU A 591 -12.41 -12.05 -9.31
C LEU A 591 -13.18 -10.73 -9.24
N LYS A 592 -12.46 -9.62 -9.08
CA LYS A 592 -13.00 -8.25 -8.97
C LYS A 592 -12.56 -7.37 -10.13
N LEU A 593 -11.35 -7.58 -10.63
CA LEU A 593 -10.75 -6.80 -11.70
C LEU A 593 -10.12 -7.76 -12.72
N LEU A 594 -10.56 -7.64 -13.97
CA LEU A 594 -9.94 -8.28 -15.13
C LEU A 594 -9.66 -7.23 -16.20
N ARG A 595 -8.39 -7.06 -16.56
CA ARG A 595 -7.96 -6.23 -17.67
C ARG A 595 -7.16 -7.06 -18.67
N MET A 596 -7.68 -7.12 -19.89
CA MET A 596 -7.11 -7.83 -21.05
C MET A 596 -6.99 -6.89 -22.27
N ASN A 597 -7.07 -5.58 -22.04
CA ASN A 597 -7.07 -4.55 -23.09
C ASN A 597 -5.77 -4.49 -23.89
N SER A 598 -5.80 -4.09 -25.16
CA SER A 598 -4.61 -4.04 -26.04
C SER A 598 -3.92 -5.40 -26.13
N ASN A 599 -4.62 -6.36 -26.73
CA ASN A 599 -4.14 -7.73 -27.00
C ASN A 599 -4.70 -8.21 -28.36
N ASN A 600 -4.40 -9.46 -28.73
CA ASN A 600 -4.85 -10.09 -29.97
C ASN A 600 -6.02 -11.08 -29.74
N PHE A 601 -6.84 -10.91 -28.69
CA PHE A 601 -7.97 -11.83 -28.45
C PHE A 601 -9.00 -11.73 -29.57
N ILE A 602 -9.51 -12.90 -30.00
CA ILE A 602 -10.43 -13.08 -31.13
C ILE A 602 -11.72 -13.79 -30.71
N GLY A 603 -12.75 -13.66 -31.54
CA GLY A 603 -14.00 -14.41 -31.40
C GLY A 603 -14.97 -13.77 -30.40
N LYS A 604 -16.05 -14.48 -30.09
CA LYS A 604 -17.08 -14.00 -29.17
C LYS A 604 -16.61 -13.95 -27.72
N MET A 605 -17.23 -13.06 -26.95
CA MET A 605 -17.08 -13.03 -25.51
C MET A 605 -17.82 -14.23 -24.87
N PRO A 606 -17.17 -15.05 -24.02
CA PRO A 606 -17.83 -16.17 -23.36
C PRO A 606 -18.85 -15.69 -22.33
N GLN A 607 -20.01 -16.35 -22.29
CA GLN A 607 -21.09 -16.08 -21.33
C GLN A 607 -20.63 -16.35 -19.87
N GLU A 608 -19.73 -17.31 -19.68
CA GLU A 608 -19.23 -17.74 -18.38
C GLU A 608 -18.42 -16.66 -17.65
N LEU A 609 -17.86 -15.70 -18.39
CA LEU A 609 -17.11 -14.55 -17.85
C LEU A 609 -17.96 -13.68 -16.89
N PHE A 610 -19.29 -13.78 -16.97
CA PHE A 610 -20.25 -13.00 -16.19
C PHE A 610 -20.84 -13.74 -14.98
N LEU A 611 -20.41 -14.99 -14.75
CA LEU A 611 -20.77 -15.77 -13.56
C LEU A 611 -20.13 -15.28 -12.25
N PRO A 612 -18.88 -14.77 -12.20
CA PRO A 612 -18.26 -14.36 -10.95
C PRO A 612 -19.00 -13.20 -10.26
N PRO A 613 -19.63 -13.41 -9.09
CA PRO A 613 -20.46 -12.38 -8.45
C PRO A 613 -19.65 -11.18 -7.96
N SER A 614 -18.33 -11.34 -7.83
CA SER A 614 -17.40 -10.31 -7.36
C SER A 614 -16.93 -9.33 -8.46
N LEU A 615 -17.27 -9.54 -9.74
CA LEU A 615 -16.67 -8.81 -10.87
C LEU A 615 -17.13 -7.34 -10.93
N HIS A 616 -16.21 -6.42 -10.62
CA HIS A 616 -16.47 -4.97 -10.60
C HIS A 616 -15.91 -4.24 -11.82
N THR A 617 -14.78 -4.71 -12.37
CA THR A 617 -14.07 -4.06 -13.48
C THR A 617 -13.74 -5.08 -14.55
N LEU A 618 -14.31 -4.91 -15.74
CA LEU A 618 -13.95 -5.66 -16.93
C LEU A 618 -13.45 -4.68 -18.02
N ASN A 619 -12.19 -4.82 -18.42
CA ASN A 619 -11.65 -4.11 -19.58
C ASN A 619 -11.08 -5.09 -20.62
N CYS A 620 -11.74 -5.18 -21.77
CA CYS A 620 -11.31 -5.94 -22.94
C CYS A 620 -11.08 -5.04 -24.16
N SER A 621 -10.95 -3.72 -23.97
CA SER A 621 -10.85 -2.77 -25.08
C SER A 621 -9.61 -2.97 -25.95
N ASN A 622 -9.66 -2.62 -27.24
CA ASN A 622 -8.53 -2.77 -28.16
C ASN A 622 -8.11 -4.26 -28.31
N ASN A 623 -9.04 -5.05 -28.84
CA ASN A 623 -8.88 -6.46 -29.20
C ASN A 623 -9.65 -6.72 -30.51
N ASN A 624 -9.71 -7.99 -30.97
CA ASN A 624 -10.42 -8.42 -32.17
C ASN A 624 -11.69 -9.23 -31.81
N LEU A 625 -12.32 -8.93 -30.66
CA LEU A 625 -13.51 -9.64 -30.18
C LEU A 625 -14.73 -9.26 -31.01
N ASN A 626 -15.61 -10.23 -31.27
CA ASN A 626 -16.70 -10.09 -32.24
C ASN A 626 -18.00 -10.78 -31.77
N GLU A 627 -18.94 -10.98 -32.71
CA GLU A 627 -20.35 -11.32 -32.46
C GLU A 627 -21.06 -10.25 -31.60
N SER A 628 -22.28 -10.55 -31.14
CA SER A 628 -23.06 -9.68 -30.27
C SER A 628 -22.66 -9.82 -28.80
N LEU A 629 -22.89 -8.76 -28.02
CA LEU A 629 -22.76 -8.82 -26.56
C LEU A 629 -23.67 -9.94 -25.98
N PRO A 630 -23.14 -10.88 -25.17
CA PRO A 630 -23.93 -11.98 -24.63
C PRO A 630 -24.98 -11.49 -23.64
N ASP A 631 -26.07 -12.24 -23.50
CA ASP A 631 -27.23 -11.82 -22.71
C ASP A 631 -26.99 -11.97 -21.19
N GLU A 632 -25.97 -12.73 -20.83
CA GLU A 632 -25.46 -12.98 -19.47
C GLU A 632 -24.64 -11.79 -18.94
N LEU A 633 -24.10 -10.93 -19.82
CA LEU A 633 -23.44 -9.66 -19.46
C LEU A 633 -24.30 -8.84 -18.49
N TYR A 634 -25.60 -8.79 -18.77
CA TYR A 634 -26.56 -8.00 -18.00
C TYR A 634 -26.90 -8.63 -16.64
N GLY A 635 -26.49 -9.89 -16.40
CA GLY A 635 -26.58 -10.56 -15.10
C GLY A 635 -25.46 -10.19 -14.12
N ALA A 636 -24.32 -9.67 -14.61
CA ALA A 636 -23.17 -9.26 -13.81
C ALA A 636 -23.39 -7.92 -13.08
N THR A 637 -24.44 -7.86 -12.26
CA THR A 637 -24.96 -6.63 -11.63
C THR A 637 -24.00 -5.92 -10.67
N SER A 638 -22.88 -6.55 -10.28
CA SER A 638 -21.78 -5.94 -9.50
C SER A 638 -20.82 -5.08 -10.33
N LEU A 639 -20.89 -5.13 -11.66
CA LEU A 639 -20.07 -4.32 -12.56
C LEU A 639 -20.18 -2.81 -12.28
N ARG A 640 -19.03 -2.15 -12.28
CA ARG A 640 -18.84 -0.69 -12.17
C ARG A 640 -18.16 -0.13 -13.40
N VAL A 641 -17.21 -0.86 -13.98
CA VAL A 641 -16.52 -0.46 -15.21
C VAL A 641 -16.66 -1.57 -16.24
N LEU A 642 -17.29 -1.25 -17.37
CA LEU A 642 -17.37 -2.10 -18.55
C LEU A 642 -16.75 -1.36 -19.72
N ASN A 643 -15.56 -1.79 -20.14
CA ASN A 643 -14.87 -1.23 -21.30
C ASN A 643 -14.60 -2.31 -22.35
N LEU A 644 -15.32 -2.21 -23.46
CA LEU A 644 -15.27 -3.08 -24.63
C LEU A 644 -14.92 -2.30 -25.92
N ALA A 645 -14.45 -1.06 -25.78
CA ALA A 645 -14.14 -0.17 -26.89
C ALA A 645 -13.08 -0.72 -27.85
N SER A 646 -13.02 -0.26 -29.10
CA SER A 646 -12.06 -0.71 -30.11
C SER A 646 -12.05 -2.24 -30.27
N ASN A 647 -13.18 -2.78 -30.72
CA ASN A 647 -13.39 -4.21 -31.01
C ASN A 647 -14.28 -4.35 -32.27
N ASN A 648 -14.73 -5.57 -32.56
CA ASN A 648 -15.62 -5.91 -33.68
C ASN A 648 -17.01 -6.36 -33.21
N PHE A 649 -17.48 -5.92 -32.03
CA PHE A 649 -18.82 -6.28 -31.52
C PHE A 649 -19.92 -5.68 -32.39
N SER A 650 -20.95 -6.48 -32.68
CA SER A 650 -22.04 -6.12 -33.61
C SER A 650 -23.43 -6.39 -33.02
N GLY A 651 -24.48 -6.06 -33.77
CA GLY A 651 -25.86 -6.12 -33.28
C GLY A 651 -26.20 -4.97 -32.33
N THR A 652 -27.24 -5.12 -31.52
CA THR A 652 -27.81 -4.02 -30.71
C THR A 652 -27.37 -4.05 -29.25
N ILE A 653 -27.39 -2.89 -28.59
CA ILE A 653 -27.30 -2.82 -27.12
C ILE A 653 -28.65 -3.26 -26.54
N SER A 654 -28.67 -4.25 -25.65
CA SER A 654 -29.92 -4.78 -25.08
C SER A 654 -30.56 -3.81 -24.09
N ASN A 655 -31.90 -3.78 -24.03
CA ASN A 655 -32.63 -3.06 -22.98
C ASN A 655 -32.29 -3.56 -21.56
N LYS A 656 -31.72 -4.76 -21.41
CA LYS A 656 -31.23 -5.27 -20.10
C LYS A 656 -30.02 -4.50 -19.56
N ILE A 657 -29.37 -3.61 -20.34
CA ILE A 657 -28.27 -2.77 -19.86
C ILE A 657 -28.62 -1.96 -18.60
N GLY A 658 -29.90 -1.60 -18.41
CA GLY A 658 -30.40 -0.90 -17.22
C GLY A 658 -30.43 -1.73 -15.92
N ASP A 659 -30.19 -3.05 -15.98
CA ASP A 659 -30.09 -3.89 -14.79
C ASP A 659 -28.73 -3.82 -14.09
N LEU A 660 -27.69 -3.33 -14.78
CA LEU A 660 -26.34 -3.09 -14.26
C LEU A 660 -26.26 -1.86 -13.34
N LYS A 661 -27.13 -1.78 -12.33
CA LYS A 661 -27.40 -0.59 -11.48
C LYS A 661 -26.20 -0.04 -10.71
N TYR A 662 -25.07 -0.75 -10.68
CA TYR A 662 -23.81 -0.29 -10.09
C TYR A 662 -22.83 0.34 -11.11
N LEU A 663 -23.15 0.30 -12.40
CA LEU A 663 -22.27 0.75 -13.48
C LEU A 663 -21.98 2.26 -13.39
N GLN A 664 -20.70 2.59 -13.49
CA GLN A 664 -20.11 3.93 -13.42
C GLN A 664 -19.48 4.33 -14.75
N GLU A 665 -18.90 3.37 -15.47
CA GLU A 665 -18.29 3.59 -16.79
C GLU A 665 -18.78 2.55 -17.81
N LEU A 666 -19.29 3.04 -18.94
CA LEU A 666 -19.72 2.26 -20.10
C LEU A 666 -18.98 2.75 -21.35
N LYS A 667 -17.97 1.99 -21.78
CA LYS A 667 -17.14 2.34 -22.95
C LYS A 667 -17.31 1.28 -24.03
N LEU A 668 -18.06 1.60 -25.09
CA LEU A 668 -18.37 0.74 -26.23
C LEU A 668 -17.92 1.36 -27.58
N GLN A 669 -17.23 2.50 -27.54
CA GLN A 669 -16.85 3.25 -28.73
C GLN A 669 -15.90 2.47 -29.66
N SER A 670 -15.91 2.77 -30.96
CA SER A 670 -15.15 2.05 -31.99
C SER A 670 -15.52 0.55 -32.05
N ASN A 671 -16.78 0.28 -32.40
CA ASN A 671 -17.32 -1.06 -32.61
C ASN A 671 -18.27 -1.06 -33.83
N GLN A 672 -19.01 -2.14 -34.04
CA GLN A 672 -19.98 -2.32 -35.14
C GLN A 672 -21.43 -2.39 -34.62
N LEU A 673 -21.70 -1.81 -33.44
CA LEU A 673 -23.02 -1.84 -32.80
C LEU A 673 -24.02 -0.97 -33.57
N GLU A 674 -25.25 -1.45 -33.72
CA GLU A 674 -26.30 -0.83 -34.54
C GLU A 674 -27.63 -0.66 -33.79
N GLY A 675 -28.58 0.01 -34.44
CA GLY A 675 -29.91 0.29 -33.87
C GLY A 675 -29.92 1.52 -32.96
N THR A 676 -30.95 1.62 -32.12
CA THR A 676 -31.17 2.78 -31.25
C THR A 676 -30.56 2.60 -29.86
N ILE A 677 -30.21 3.71 -29.22
CA ILE A 677 -29.70 3.74 -27.84
C ILE A 677 -30.83 3.34 -26.87
N PRO A 678 -30.65 2.31 -26.02
CA PRO A 678 -31.68 1.90 -25.06
C PRO A 678 -32.00 2.99 -24.03
N SER A 679 -33.27 3.34 -23.90
CA SER A 679 -33.73 4.26 -22.85
C SER A 679 -33.50 3.71 -21.44
N THR A 680 -33.39 2.39 -21.27
CA THR A 680 -33.09 1.76 -19.96
C THR A 680 -31.70 2.11 -19.42
N ILE A 681 -30.78 2.66 -20.22
CA ILE A 681 -29.54 3.28 -19.74
C ILE A 681 -29.86 4.39 -18.71
N GLY A 682 -31.00 5.08 -18.83
CA GLY A 682 -31.49 6.06 -17.85
C GLY A 682 -31.83 5.48 -16.46
N LEU A 683 -31.71 4.17 -16.24
CA LEU A 683 -31.79 3.53 -14.91
C LEU A 683 -30.42 3.46 -14.20
N LEU A 684 -29.32 3.75 -14.92
CA LEU A 684 -27.94 3.66 -14.42
C LEU A 684 -27.58 4.91 -13.60
N SER A 685 -28.22 5.06 -12.44
CA SER A 685 -28.08 6.22 -11.53
C SER A 685 -26.67 6.47 -10.97
N ARG A 686 -25.71 5.55 -11.20
CA ARG A 686 -24.30 5.69 -10.82
C ARG A 686 -23.36 6.02 -11.99
N LEU A 687 -23.88 6.14 -13.22
CA LEU A 687 -23.10 6.36 -14.44
C LEU A 687 -22.40 7.73 -14.39
N ARG A 688 -21.10 7.73 -14.72
CA ARG A 688 -20.18 8.88 -14.71
C ARG A 688 -19.53 9.11 -16.07
N SER A 689 -19.35 8.05 -16.86
CA SER A 689 -18.93 8.20 -18.25
C SER A 689 -19.57 7.14 -19.14
N MET A 690 -20.09 7.60 -20.27
CA MET A 690 -20.61 6.77 -21.35
C MET A 690 -20.00 7.23 -22.67
N ASP A 691 -19.35 6.32 -23.39
CA ASP A 691 -18.85 6.58 -24.74
C ASP A 691 -19.28 5.44 -25.67
N ILE A 692 -19.99 5.83 -26.73
CA ILE A 692 -20.56 4.94 -27.74
C ILE A 692 -20.22 5.39 -29.17
N LYS A 693 -19.28 6.35 -29.33
CA LYS A 693 -18.88 6.90 -30.63
C LYS A 693 -18.29 5.87 -31.59
N PHE A 694 -18.20 6.22 -32.86
CA PHE A 694 -17.67 5.36 -33.92
C PHE A 694 -18.35 3.99 -33.94
N ASN A 695 -19.69 4.01 -33.99
CA ASN A 695 -20.55 2.84 -34.16
C ASN A 695 -21.58 3.08 -35.30
N SER A 696 -22.45 2.10 -35.57
CA SER A 696 -23.60 2.20 -36.49
C SER A 696 -24.91 2.57 -35.76
N LEU A 697 -24.81 3.09 -34.54
CA LEU A 697 -25.95 3.49 -33.71
C LEU A 697 -26.66 4.71 -34.32
N ASN A 698 -27.99 4.77 -34.20
CA ASN A 698 -28.79 5.81 -34.84
C ASN A 698 -29.98 6.30 -34.00
N GLY A 699 -30.60 7.40 -34.45
CA GLY A 699 -31.80 7.99 -33.86
C GLY A 699 -31.46 9.18 -32.97
N SER A 700 -31.88 9.12 -31.71
CA SER A 700 -31.68 10.18 -30.73
C SER A 700 -31.27 9.62 -29.37
N MET A 701 -30.45 10.38 -28.63
CA MET A 701 -30.16 10.10 -27.23
C MET A 701 -31.46 10.18 -26.41
N PRO A 702 -31.87 9.15 -25.65
CA PRO A 702 -33.14 9.17 -24.92
C PRO A 702 -33.15 10.21 -23.80
N ASP A 703 -34.29 10.92 -23.63
CA ASP A 703 -34.47 11.97 -22.61
C ASP A 703 -34.07 11.51 -21.21
N ASN A 704 -34.37 10.26 -20.84
CA ASN A 704 -34.05 9.72 -19.53
C ASN A 704 -32.57 9.32 -19.35
N VAL A 705 -31.80 9.16 -20.42
CA VAL A 705 -30.32 9.15 -20.36
C VAL A 705 -29.81 10.57 -20.14
N CYS A 706 -30.36 11.56 -20.86
CA CYS A 706 -30.05 12.97 -20.63
C CYS A 706 -30.38 13.42 -19.19
N HIS A 707 -31.46 12.92 -18.59
CA HIS A 707 -31.83 13.21 -17.20
C HIS A 707 -30.82 12.72 -16.16
N LEU A 708 -29.91 11.78 -16.48
CA LEU A 708 -28.82 11.40 -15.56
C LEU A 708 -27.85 12.57 -15.29
N LYS A 709 -27.64 13.48 -16.26
CA LYS A 709 -26.88 14.73 -16.06
C LYS A 709 -27.58 15.72 -15.13
N GLY A 710 -28.91 15.65 -15.00
CA GLY A 710 -29.70 16.52 -14.14
C GLY A 710 -30.01 15.95 -12.75
N SER A 711 -29.70 14.66 -12.51
CA SER A 711 -30.12 13.93 -11.29
C SER A 711 -28.97 13.33 -10.49
N SER A 712 -27.77 13.18 -11.06
CA SER A 712 -26.57 12.78 -10.33
C SER A 712 -25.72 14.00 -9.92
N SER A 713 -25.10 13.95 -8.73
CA SER A 713 -24.16 14.98 -8.25
C SER A 713 -22.71 14.74 -8.72
N SER A 714 -22.58 14.08 -9.88
CA SER A 714 -21.30 13.70 -10.49
C SER A 714 -21.23 14.22 -11.91
N PHE A 715 -20.03 14.57 -12.38
CA PHE A 715 -19.79 14.90 -13.78
C PHE A 715 -20.06 13.67 -14.64
N LEU A 716 -21.19 13.66 -15.36
CA LEU A 716 -21.52 12.62 -16.33
C LEU A 716 -21.04 13.04 -17.72
N GLU A 717 -19.99 12.36 -18.20
CA GLU A 717 -19.54 12.43 -19.59
C GLU A 717 -20.47 11.58 -20.48
N LEU A 718 -21.05 12.18 -21.53
CA LEU A 718 -21.79 11.47 -22.58
C LEU A 718 -21.15 11.74 -23.93
N SER A 719 -20.73 10.71 -24.65
CA SER A 719 -20.10 10.80 -25.98
C SER A 719 -20.85 9.92 -26.98
N SER A 720 -21.31 10.50 -28.10
CA SER A 720 -21.99 9.78 -29.20
C SER A 720 -21.73 10.46 -30.56
N ASP A 721 -22.11 9.80 -31.66
CA ASP A 721 -21.88 10.29 -33.04
C ASP A 721 -22.88 11.41 -33.43
N CYS A 722 -22.80 12.51 -32.68
CA CYS A 722 -23.70 13.67 -32.71
C CYS A 722 -23.17 14.88 -33.50
N GLY A 723 -22.01 14.75 -34.15
CA GLY A 723 -21.38 15.82 -34.92
C GLY A 723 -21.78 15.86 -36.40
N GLY A 724 -21.61 17.03 -37.03
CA GLY A 724 -21.79 17.21 -38.47
C GLY A 724 -23.17 17.70 -38.91
N PHE A 725 -23.38 17.74 -40.23
CA PHE A 725 -24.62 18.26 -40.84
C PHE A 725 -25.78 17.24 -40.82
N LEU A 726 -25.46 15.95 -40.72
CA LEU A 726 -26.40 14.83 -40.58
C LEU A 726 -25.81 13.88 -39.52
N PRO A 727 -25.98 14.18 -38.21
CA PRO A 727 -25.51 13.30 -37.15
C PRO A 727 -26.26 11.97 -37.18
N LEU A 728 -25.58 10.88 -36.81
CA LEU A 728 -26.23 9.57 -36.67
C LEU A 728 -27.12 9.53 -35.43
N VAL A 729 -26.66 10.16 -34.34
CA VAL A 729 -27.38 10.30 -33.07
C VAL A 729 -27.64 11.77 -32.78
N ALA A 730 -28.90 12.21 -32.79
CA ALA A 730 -29.27 13.53 -32.26
C ALA A 730 -29.09 13.55 -30.73
N CYS A 731 -28.25 14.45 -30.20
CA CYS A 731 -27.89 14.46 -28.77
C CYS A 731 -27.62 15.88 -28.22
N ASP A 732 -28.67 16.61 -27.84
CA ASP A 732 -28.54 17.94 -27.22
C ASP A 732 -27.88 17.91 -25.83
N CYS A 733 -27.82 16.74 -25.20
CA CYS A 733 -27.26 16.55 -23.87
C CYS A 733 -25.86 15.94 -23.84
N CYS A 734 -25.22 15.70 -25.00
CA CYS A 734 -23.88 15.11 -25.04
C CYS A 734 -22.82 16.07 -24.49
N SER A 735 -21.77 15.53 -23.86
CA SER A 735 -20.56 16.30 -23.50
C SER A 735 -19.62 16.45 -24.69
N THR A 736 -19.57 15.43 -25.55
CA THR A 736 -18.63 15.34 -26.67
C THR A 736 -19.33 14.73 -27.88
N CYS A 737 -19.10 15.33 -29.05
CA CYS A 737 -19.19 14.66 -30.34
C CYS A 737 -17.75 14.55 -30.88
#